data_AF-A0A4U0XED2-F1
#
_entry.id   AF-A0A4U0XED2-F1
#
_cell.length_a   1.000
_cell.length_b   1.000
_cell.length_c   1.000
_cell.angle_alpha   90.00
_cell.angle_beta   90.00
_cell.angle_gamma   90.00
#
_symmetry.space_group_name_H-M   'P 1'
#
loop_
_entity.id
_entity.type
_entity.pdbx_description
1 polymer ?
#
loop_
_entity_poly.entity_id
_entity_poly.type
_entity_poly.pdbx_seq_one_letter_code
_entity_poly.pdbx_strand_id
1 'polypeptide(L)'
;MPWLEDPLYQRWQLAFTNALHRRVAADELKGPLKELMRKPALPGDAIARMLMDFRARKHGSEDPLLFAYARLLASEGYVGTGDLLLALLATSKFAKEEDATQPKRPTSGLPSCEERMFLLLAELHLTGVLPVDSTRMNRTTKALARWLHVVHEREYNAQLESAGLHALDMFAYGAYEALASLTASIFGQQSFRAVSRQPWWEGRRAAVVREMRNFDTHVLQWMQSHWTGRLQTLTTIPPFVEVGEDGRPILTHEQILQTLAQEGDSSAVRCRAGLYIWLSACLCSRPMTDDLSMLGYLQTRYNGDNQTLIVQLLHASFDLLINRVLSAQPAHDVKIVRSFICNKLPLLLALLASFVGQVILETCIQSAFLSIVMDPVPPISAGSLEVTEMLKRTRLEFLQACALHGILSESTIGSVLQEPPMGLPKVPKYTKEGLLNQFTNNIGRLDGLSAELQGMQGNAGAVSLYIVDLIGNLCASKDTMSLKSACNILIKHVRNMDVVMHYTQPATLLVPLCMLLKDWVHDQDQSEFTPAYEEFASILLFTMAVLHRYRLTSEDLGMAGMGVFVFEILSESSTSTALSELDPEQNQHLAKWLEGLFATDDQGETSGISDEVMRQCPPQAFYRLVPTLFEQSVMACKSGHMSLSTLKSGLELLLEPFLLPALVGGLSWLIGRSWEDHNDVDVLLQILDKLLRPSSSSAETQAMHRAVLGIIAEPLECSLQDLLRKRPDKSVAHGMSALLRQYADSTRSGCSRKAEINKWAATGNVTHDLRHAVKDLISWAANATPTAPPQYQHQMIITMCDLLGPQAVIEVFLCLMREAMYPATAIALDVCTSIVCAPSPVSQLLQQHLALEMSDSRNLLDKSVGEASVLVRLHLGVESQLVDHQLEMPLPLPPQQSTDQLMQDLGLSGSAIGADVGQVDNSAQALQMTDDDLHAALEQPMNLISATAQALPGIEPGNVHLEQAQDFFGELGMNIEQQALPLQQMAPQNSAMSMDGQSADDDIFAGLDMGGGMGDLVEDDFNFG
;
A
#
# COMPACT_ATOMS: atom_id res chain seq x y z
N MET A 1 26.84 56.04 18.90
CA MET A 1 26.02 56.51 17.76
C MET A 1 26.30 57.99 17.58
N PRO A 2 26.76 58.47 16.41
CA PRO A 2 27.38 59.80 16.29
C PRO A 2 26.41 61.01 16.32
N TRP A 3 25.10 60.79 16.45
CA TRP A 3 24.08 61.84 16.38
C TRP A 3 23.37 62.17 17.70
N LEU A 4 23.63 61.46 18.81
CA LEU A 4 22.99 61.80 20.10
C LEU A 4 23.49 63.14 20.69
N GLU A 5 24.66 63.59 20.26
CA GLU A 5 25.26 64.87 20.65
C GLU A 5 24.92 66.01 19.66
N ASP A 6 24.14 65.73 18.61
CA ASP A 6 23.74 66.74 17.62
C ASP A 6 22.66 67.68 18.20
N PRO A 7 22.86 69.01 18.24
CA PRO A 7 21.84 69.96 18.69
C PRO A 7 20.56 69.94 17.82
N LEU A 8 20.61 69.42 16.59
CA LEU A 8 19.43 69.16 15.77
C LEU A 8 18.62 67.96 16.28
N TYR A 9 19.28 66.89 16.72
CA TYR A 9 18.61 65.74 17.35
C TYR A 9 17.81 66.20 18.57
N GLN A 10 18.42 67.04 19.42
CA GLN A 10 17.76 67.61 20.59
C GLN A 10 16.57 68.53 20.22
N ARG A 11 16.65 69.30 19.14
CA ARG A 11 15.53 70.13 18.65
C ARG A 11 14.36 69.30 18.14
N TRP A 12 14.64 68.27 17.34
CA TRP A 12 13.62 67.33 16.87
C TRP A 12 12.97 66.57 18.03
N GLN A 13 13.77 66.13 19.01
CA GLN A 13 13.27 65.45 20.21
C GLN A 13 12.37 66.38 21.04
N LEU A 14 12.77 67.64 21.23
CA LEU A 14 11.97 68.65 21.91
C LEU A 14 10.67 68.97 21.15
N ALA A 15 10.71 68.96 19.82
CA ALA A 15 9.52 69.19 18.98
C ALA A 15 8.49 68.07 19.14
N PHE A 16 8.88 66.79 18.98
CA PHE A 16 7.96 65.66 19.21
C PHE A 16 7.50 65.58 20.66
N THR A 17 8.39 65.83 21.63
CA THR A 17 8.02 65.88 23.06
C THR A 17 6.91 66.91 23.29
N ASN A 18 7.08 68.14 22.81
CA ASN A 18 6.07 69.19 22.96
C ASN A 18 4.78 68.88 22.19
N ALA A 19 4.87 68.29 20.99
CA ALA A 19 3.70 67.93 20.19
C ALA A 19 2.83 66.87 20.88
N LEU A 20 3.46 65.82 21.44
CA LEU A 20 2.78 64.78 22.22
C LEU A 20 2.16 65.36 23.52
N HIS A 21 2.92 66.14 24.29
CA HIS A 21 2.44 66.77 25.53
C HIS A 21 1.27 67.75 25.29
N ARG A 22 1.23 68.41 24.12
CA ARG A 22 0.17 69.36 23.74
C ARG A 22 -0.95 68.77 22.89
N ARG A 23 -0.90 67.46 22.58
CA ARG A 23 -1.90 66.75 21.76
C ARG A 23 -2.12 67.38 20.37
N VAL A 24 -1.05 67.89 19.75
CA VAL A 24 -1.07 68.57 18.44
C VAL A 24 -1.52 67.62 17.33
N ALA A 25 -2.37 68.09 16.41
CA ALA A 25 -2.82 67.26 15.28
C ALA A 25 -1.69 67.08 14.24
N ALA A 26 -1.67 65.94 13.54
CA ALA A 26 -0.61 65.65 12.56
C ALA A 26 -0.52 66.72 11.45
N ASP A 27 -1.65 67.21 10.95
CA ASP A 27 -1.68 68.27 9.93
C ASP A 27 -1.12 69.61 10.42
N GLU A 28 -1.30 69.96 11.70
CA GLU A 28 -0.71 71.16 12.30
C GLU A 28 0.82 71.05 12.39
N LEU A 29 1.35 69.81 12.50
CA LEU A 29 2.78 69.53 12.57
C LEU A 29 3.51 69.72 11.22
N LYS A 30 2.79 69.77 10.09
CA LYS A 30 3.37 69.94 8.74
C LYS A 30 4.24 71.19 8.62
N GLY A 31 3.78 72.33 9.14
CA GLY A 31 4.52 73.59 9.13
C GLY A 31 5.84 73.51 9.92
N PRO A 32 5.80 73.19 11.23
CA PRO A 32 6.97 73.01 12.06
C PRO A 32 7.98 71.97 11.54
N LEU A 33 7.54 70.81 11.02
CA LEU A 33 8.44 69.81 10.43
C LEU A 33 9.17 70.35 9.19
N LYS A 34 8.46 71.07 8.33
CA LYS A 34 9.03 71.68 7.12
C LYS A 34 10.07 72.77 7.45
N GLU A 35 9.93 73.45 8.59
CA GLU A 35 10.94 74.38 9.10
C GLU A 35 12.14 73.65 9.73
N LEU A 36 11.89 72.61 10.55
CA LEU A 36 12.94 71.75 11.12
C LEU A 36 13.80 71.01 10.07
N MET A 37 13.27 70.84 8.85
CA MET A 37 13.98 70.28 7.69
C MET A 37 14.80 71.31 6.88
N ARG A 38 14.77 72.62 7.21
CA ARG A 38 15.59 73.65 6.53
C ARG A 38 17.05 73.62 6.98
N LYS A 39 17.79 72.60 6.52
CA LYS A 39 19.27 72.41 6.51
C LYS A 39 20.06 72.87 7.77
N PRO A 40 20.76 71.97 8.47
CA PRO A 40 21.01 70.56 8.11
C PRO A 40 19.77 69.67 8.32
N ALA A 41 19.64 68.66 7.47
CA ALA A 41 18.56 67.68 7.57
C ALA A 41 19.03 66.46 8.37
N LEU A 42 18.24 66.05 9.37
CA LEU A 42 18.49 64.83 10.15
C LEU A 42 18.18 63.60 9.26
N PRO A 43 18.98 62.52 9.26
CA PRO A 43 18.69 61.34 8.45
C PRO A 43 17.44 60.61 8.95
N GLY A 44 16.68 60.03 8.02
CA GLY A 44 15.36 59.45 8.29
C GLY A 44 15.34 58.34 9.35
N ASP A 45 16.44 57.60 9.53
CA ASP A 45 16.56 56.58 10.58
C ASP A 45 16.85 57.15 11.98
N ALA A 46 17.45 58.33 12.08
CA ALA A 46 17.53 59.07 13.35
C ALA A 46 16.15 59.65 13.73
N ILE A 47 15.39 60.18 12.76
CA ILE A 47 13.99 60.62 12.96
C ILE A 47 13.11 59.43 13.37
N ALA A 48 13.21 58.29 12.67
CA ALA A 48 12.43 57.09 12.95
C ALA A 48 12.68 56.53 14.35
N ARG A 49 13.95 56.43 14.79
CA ARG A 49 14.29 55.96 16.15
C ARG A 49 13.78 56.91 17.21
N MET A 50 13.97 58.22 17.02
CA MET A 50 13.47 59.24 17.93
C MET A 50 11.94 59.19 18.07
N LEU A 51 11.21 58.89 16.99
CA LEU A 51 9.77 58.65 17.07
C LEU A 51 9.45 57.40 17.91
N MET A 52 10.18 56.30 17.71
CA MET A 52 10.00 55.06 18.50
C MET A 52 10.47 55.18 19.97
N ASP A 53 11.36 56.13 20.31
CA ASP A 53 11.78 56.40 21.70
C ASP A 53 10.62 56.88 22.60
N PHE A 54 9.52 57.35 21.99
CA PHE A 54 8.27 57.77 22.66
C PHE A 54 7.25 56.62 22.86
N ARG A 55 7.57 55.37 22.45
CA ARG A 55 6.72 54.20 22.75
C ARG A 55 6.48 54.05 24.26
N ALA A 56 5.30 53.53 24.62
CA ALA A 56 4.82 53.43 26.00
C ALA A 56 5.68 52.46 26.84
N ARG A 57 6.63 53.01 27.61
CA ARG A 57 7.67 52.22 28.30
C ARG A 57 7.17 51.26 29.40
N LYS A 58 5.91 51.40 29.85
CA LYS A 58 5.21 50.44 30.73
C LYS A 58 3.70 50.47 30.47
N HIS A 59 3.09 49.29 30.33
CA HIS A 59 1.66 48.96 30.51
C HIS A 59 0.64 50.07 30.14
N GLY A 60 0.55 50.39 28.86
CA GLY A 60 -0.50 51.23 28.29
C GLY A 60 -0.67 50.96 26.80
N SER A 61 -1.80 51.36 26.22
CA SER A 61 -1.99 51.32 24.77
C SER A 61 -1.10 52.38 24.09
N GLU A 62 -0.53 52.02 22.94
CA GLU A 62 0.41 52.88 22.23
C GLU A 62 -0.33 54.07 21.58
N ASP A 63 0.18 55.27 21.83
CA ASP A 63 -0.53 56.53 21.59
C ASP A 63 -0.95 56.69 20.12
N PRO A 64 -2.22 56.99 19.80
CA PRO A 64 -2.67 57.13 18.41
C PRO A 64 -1.90 58.21 17.64
N LEU A 65 -1.35 59.23 18.32
CA LEU A 65 -0.52 60.27 17.68
C LEU A 65 0.82 59.71 17.16
N LEU A 66 1.35 58.63 17.75
CA LEU A 66 2.57 57.96 17.26
C LEU A 66 2.40 57.49 15.81
N PHE A 67 1.26 56.84 15.53
CA PHE A 67 0.91 56.31 14.21
C PHE A 67 0.51 57.44 13.24
N ALA A 68 -0.16 58.49 13.73
CA ALA A 68 -0.48 59.67 12.92
C ALA A 68 0.78 60.45 12.48
N TYR A 69 1.76 60.61 13.37
CA TYR A 69 3.05 61.21 13.04
C TYR A 69 3.90 60.30 12.14
N ALA A 70 3.88 58.97 12.34
CA ALA A 70 4.54 58.02 11.44
C ALA A 70 3.95 58.09 10.02
N ARG A 71 2.61 58.11 9.90
CA ARG A 71 1.88 58.31 8.63
C ARG A 71 2.33 59.58 7.92
N LEU A 72 2.39 60.70 8.65
CA LEU A 72 2.81 62.00 8.14
C LEU A 72 4.27 62.03 7.67
N LEU A 73 5.21 61.51 8.47
CA LEU A 73 6.63 61.52 8.15
C LEU A 73 6.97 60.63 6.94
N ALA A 74 6.16 59.58 6.71
CA ALA A 74 6.26 58.72 5.55
C ALA A 74 5.64 59.37 4.29
N SER A 75 4.45 59.98 4.39
CA SER A 75 3.77 60.62 3.25
C SER A 75 4.46 61.90 2.76
N GLU A 76 5.00 62.72 3.67
CA GLU A 76 5.86 63.87 3.32
C GLU A 76 7.29 63.44 2.90
N GLY A 77 7.59 62.13 2.91
CA GLY A 77 8.85 61.56 2.41
C GLY A 77 10.08 61.79 3.27
N TYR A 78 9.94 62.35 4.49
CA TYR A 78 11.04 62.59 5.44
C TYR A 78 11.64 61.30 6.02
N VAL A 79 10.86 60.23 6.07
CA VAL A 79 11.26 58.90 6.58
C VAL A 79 10.79 57.81 5.61
N GLY A 80 11.62 56.81 5.33
CA GLY A 80 11.24 55.66 4.49
C GLY A 80 10.65 54.49 5.29
N THR A 81 9.88 53.61 4.63
CA THR A 81 9.36 52.37 5.22
C THR A 81 10.48 51.55 5.87
N GLY A 82 11.62 51.38 5.19
CA GLY A 82 12.79 50.69 5.74
C GLY A 82 13.47 51.38 6.94
N ASP A 83 13.30 52.69 7.11
CA ASP A 83 13.80 53.42 8.29
C ASP A 83 12.89 53.15 9.51
N LEU A 84 11.57 53.26 9.32
CA LEU A 84 10.56 52.92 10.34
C LEU A 84 10.68 51.45 10.77
N LEU A 85 10.75 50.51 9.82
CA LEU A 85 10.87 49.09 10.13
C LEU A 85 12.15 48.75 10.92
N LEU A 86 13.29 49.37 10.61
CA LEU A 86 14.53 49.15 11.35
C LEU A 86 14.55 49.82 12.73
N ALA A 87 13.86 50.96 12.89
CA ALA A 87 13.67 51.62 14.19
C ALA A 87 12.69 50.85 15.09
N LEU A 88 11.59 50.35 14.52
CA LEU A 88 10.62 49.47 15.17
C LEU A 88 11.31 48.20 15.66
N LEU A 89 12.08 47.52 14.80
CA LEU A 89 12.81 46.31 15.17
C LEU A 89 13.75 46.57 16.35
N ALA A 90 14.54 47.65 16.31
CA ALA A 90 15.47 48.02 17.37
C ALA A 90 14.81 48.38 18.72
N THR A 91 13.48 48.60 18.75
CA THR A 91 12.71 48.84 19.99
C THR A 91 11.82 47.67 20.39
N SER A 92 11.67 46.66 19.52
CA SER A 92 10.74 45.54 19.70
C SER A 92 11.21 44.49 20.70
N LYS A 93 10.27 43.66 21.18
CA LYS A 93 10.57 42.44 21.94
C LYS A 93 11.43 41.46 21.11
N PHE A 94 11.13 41.36 19.81
CA PHE A 94 11.81 40.43 18.89
C PHE A 94 13.31 40.67 18.70
N ALA A 95 13.85 41.82 19.12
CA ALA A 95 15.27 42.15 18.99
C ALA A 95 16.04 42.13 20.33
N LYS A 96 15.47 41.49 21.36
CA LYS A 96 16.11 41.31 22.67
C LYS A 96 15.92 39.87 23.12
N GLU A 97 17.01 39.23 23.50
CA GLU A 97 16.95 38.00 24.30
C GLU A 97 16.24 38.35 25.63
N GLU A 98 15.24 37.56 26.01
CA GLU A 98 14.58 37.72 27.31
C GLU A 98 15.35 36.92 28.36
N ASP A 99 15.90 37.59 29.38
CA ASP A 99 16.44 36.93 30.58
C ASP A 99 15.35 35.98 31.13
N ALA A 100 15.63 34.67 31.14
CA ALA A 100 14.67 33.59 31.43
C ALA A 100 14.14 33.54 32.89
N THR A 101 14.21 34.64 33.62
CA THR A 101 13.87 34.79 35.04
C THR A 101 12.70 35.74 35.30
N GLN A 102 12.08 36.31 34.26
CA GLN A 102 10.89 37.17 34.43
C GLN A 102 9.58 36.41 34.15
N PRO A 103 8.56 36.51 35.03
CA PRO A 103 7.28 35.83 34.82
C PRO A 103 6.54 36.41 33.61
N LYS A 104 5.92 35.52 32.82
CA LYS A 104 5.02 35.89 31.71
C LYS A 104 3.90 36.80 32.23
N ARG A 105 3.83 38.03 31.72
CA ARG A 105 2.93 39.08 32.25
C ARG A 105 1.59 39.06 31.50
N PRO A 106 0.45 39.34 32.17
CA PRO A 106 -0.84 39.42 31.50
C PRO A 106 -0.84 40.52 30.43
N THR A 107 -1.19 40.13 29.21
CA THR A 107 -1.30 40.99 28.02
C THR A 107 -2.65 41.68 27.95
N SER A 108 -2.66 42.89 27.38
CA SER A 108 -3.90 43.59 27.01
C SER A 108 -4.35 43.10 25.64
N GLY A 109 -5.65 42.82 25.46
CA GLY A 109 -6.26 42.46 24.17
C GLY A 109 -6.39 43.63 23.20
N LEU A 110 -5.31 44.39 23.01
CA LEU A 110 -5.22 45.51 22.06
C LEU A 110 -4.07 45.27 21.09
N PRO A 111 -4.25 45.57 19.78
CA PRO A 111 -3.21 45.41 18.76
C PRO A 111 -1.85 45.98 19.14
N SER A 112 -0.79 45.22 18.86
CA SER A 112 0.58 45.61 19.15
C SER A 112 1.02 46.82 18.31
N CYS A 113 2.05 47.54 18.75
CA CYS A 113 2.58 48.66 17.95
C CYS A 113 3.26 48.15 16.67
N GLU A 114 3.89 46.97 16.74
CA GLU A 114 4.41 46.23 15.61
C GLU A 114 3.31 45.98 14.55
N GLU A 115 2.23 45.31 14.92
CA GLU A 115 1.03 45.07 14.11
C GLU A 115 0.43 46.36 13.54
N ARG A 116 0.14 47.35 14.40
CA ARG A 116 -0.45 48.64 13.97
C ARG A 116 0.47 49.42 13.03
N MET A 117 1.79 49.30 13.18
CA MET A 117 2.77 49.90 12.27
C MET A 117 2.86 49.14 10.94
N PHE A 118 2.80 47.80 10.97
CA PHE A 118 2.79 46.99 9.75
C PHE A 118 1.52 47.22 8.92
N LEU A 119 0.34 47.22 9.55
CA LEU A 119 -0.94 47.54 8.89
C LEU A 119 -0.94 48.96 8.31
N LEU A 120 -0.47 49.96 9.07
CA LEU A 120 -0.31 51.34 8.59
C LEU A 120 0.59 51.44 7.35
N LEU A 121 1.71 50.72 7.34
CA LEU A 121 2.65 50.73 6.23
C LEU A 121 2.10 49.97 5.01
N ALA A 122 1.33 48.90 5.22
CA ALA A 122 0.65 48.16 4.17
C ALA A 122 -0.42 49.03 3.48
N GLU A 123 -1.27 49.71 4.26
CA GLU A 123 -2.26 50.68 3.78
C GLU A 123 -1.60 51.78 2.92
N LEU A 124 -0.49 52.36 3.39
CA LEU A 124 0.25 53.41 2.67
C LEU A 124 0.93 52.94 1.38
N HIS A 125 1.26 51.64 1.28
CA HIS A 125 1.78 51.03 0.06
C HIS A 125 0.65 50.69 -0.92
N LEU A 126 -0.45 50.09 -0.45
CA LEU A 126 -1.63 49.78 -1.26
C LEU A 126 -2.30 51.03 -1.85
N THR A 127 -2.32 52.13 -1.10
CA THR A 127 -2.85 53.44 -1.56
C THR A 127 -1.89 54.22 -2.45
N GLY A 128 -0.66 53.75 -2.67
CA GLY A 128 0.33 54.39 -3.55
C GLY A 128 0.85 55.76 -3.08
N VAL A 129 0.66 56.11 -1.81
CA VAL A 129 0.99 57.43 -1.23
C VAL A 129 2.50 57.63 -1.04
N LEU A 130 3.29 56.55 -1.03
CA LEU A 130 4.72 56.58 -0.70
C LEU A 130 5.64 56.75 -1.93
N PRO A 131 6.69 57.60 -1.87
CA PRO A 131 7.62 57.80 -2.98
C PRO A 131 8.53 56.59 -3.22
N VAL A 132 8.47 56.03 -4.44
CA VAL A 132 9.17 54.79 -4.83
C VAL A 132 10.57 55.07 -5.40
N ASP A 133 11.51 55.45 -4.53
CA ASP A 133 12.94 55.57 -4.88
C ASP A 133 13.66 54.21 -4.81
N SER A 134 14.55 53.88 -5.76
CA SER A 134 15.37 52.65 -5.73
C SER A 134 16.21 52.53 -4.44
N THR A 135 16.75 53.65 -3.94
CA THR A 135 17.53 53.70 -2.68
C THR A 135 16.66 53.43 -1.45
N ARG A 136 15.43 53.95 -1.40
CA ARG A 136 14.45 53.62 -0.36
C ARG A 136 14.05 52.15 -0.45
N MET A 137 13.77 51.64 -1.66
CA MET A 137 13.37 50.26 -1.90
C MET A 137 14.45 49.25 -1.47
N ASN A 138 15.73 49.55 -1.73
CA ASN A 138 16.88 48.78 -1.25
C ASN A 138 16.89 48.66 0.30
N ARG A 139 16.58 49.77 1.00
CA ARG A 139 16.52 49.80 2.47
C ARG A 139 15.27 49.10 3.02
N THR A 140 14.11 49.28 2.40
CA THR A 140 12.86 48.60 2.74
C THR A 140 12.97 47.09 2.56
N THR A 141 13.51 46.61 1.43
CA THR A 141 13.77 45.19 1.16
C THR A 141 14.68 44.57 2.23
N LYS A 142 15.75 45.28 2.61
CA LYS A 142 16.65 44.84 3.70
C LYS A 142 15.94 44.80 5.06
N ALA A 143 15.02 45.72 5.32
CA ALA A 143 14.27 45.77 6.57
C ALA A 143 13.24 44.62 6.66
N LEU A 144 12.47 44.38 5.60
CA LEU A 144 11.51 43.27 5.50
C LEU A 144 12.20 41.91 5.66
N ALA A 145 13.25 41.65 4.87
CA ALA A 145 14.00 40.39 4.98
C ALA A 145 14.54 40.16 6.41
N ARG A 146 14.99 41.21 7.11
CA ARG A 146 15.42 41.09 8.51
C ARG A 146 14.26 40.82 9.49
N TRP A 147 13.07 41.37 9.24
CA TRP A 147 11.89 41.07 10.04
C TRP A 147 11.43 39.61 9.86
N LEU A 148 11.32 39.14 8.61
CA LEU A 148 11.01 37.74 8.29
C LEU A 148 12.04 36.78 8.90
N HIS A 149 13.32 37.14 8.86
CA HIS A 149 14.41 36.39 9.49
C HIS A 149 14.22 36.24 11.00
N VAL A 150 14.17 37.36 11.73
CA VAL A 150 14.12 37.38 13.20
C VAL A 150 12.84 36.74 13.75
N VAL A 151 11.71 36.84 13.04
CA VAL A 151 10.46 36.22 13.49
C VAL A 151 10.48 34.70 13.28
N HIS A 152 10.85 34.20 12.09
CA HIS A 152 10.85 32.75 11.87
C HIS A 152 11.93 32.03 12.69
N GLU A 153 13.10 32.64 12.90
CA GLU A 153 14.15 32.08 13.77
C GLU A 153 13.64 31.87 15.19
N ARG A 154 12.92 32.86 15.75
CA ARG A 154 12.35 32.77 17.11
C ARG A 154 11.31 31.65 17.22
N GLU A 155 10.35 31.62 16.31
CA GLU A 155 9.26 30.62 16.34
C GLU A 155 9.80 29.20 16.06
N TYR A 156 10.72 29.05 15.11
CA TYR A 156 11.34 27.76 14.78
C TYR A 156 12.13 27.18 15.96
N ASN A 157 12.95 28.00 16.64
CA ASN A 157 13.67 27.55 17.83
C ASN A 157 12.70 27.18 18.96
N ALA A 158 11.63 27.97 19.16
CA ALA A 158 10.64 27.71 20.21
C ALA A 158 9.76 26.47 19.93
N GLN A 159 9.54 26.11 18.66
CA GLN A 159 8.92 24.84 18.24
C GLN A 159 9.84 23.64 18.50
N LEU A 160 11.15 23.80 18.24
CA LEU A 160 12.19 22.78 18.50
C LEU A 160 12.29 22.46 20.00
N GLU A 161 12.36 23.49 20.85
CA GLU A 161 12.52 23.35 22.30
C GLU A 161 11.30 22.69 22.98
N SER A 162 10.09 22.83 22.42
CA SER A 162 8.87 22.27 22.99
C SER A 162 8.33 21.02 22.29
N ALA A 163 9.16 20.34 21.48
CA ALA A 163 8.83 19.07 20.80
C ALA A 163 7.46 19.07 20.09
N GLY A 164 7.12 20.16 19.40
CA GLY A 164 5.85 20.31 18.67
C GLY A 164 4.63 20.75 19.52
N LEU A 165 4.70 20.73 20.86
CA LEU A 165 3.62 21.21 21.74
C LEU A 165 3.62 22.76 21.90
N HIS A 166 4.03 23.51 20.87
CA HIS A 166 4.17 24.96 20.95
C HIS A 166 2.82 25.69 20.80
N ALA A 167 2.18 25.99 21.93
CA ALA A 167 1.04 26.89 21.97
C ALA A 167 1.45 28.33 21.61
N LEU A 168 1.17 28.75 20.38
CA LEU A 168 1.38 30.11 19.85
C LEU A 168 0.80 31.18 20.80
N ASP A 169 1.52 32.29 20.98
CA ASP A 169 0.96 33.48 21.62
C ASP A 169 -0.14 34.07 20.73
N MET A 170 -1.39 33.96 21.18
CA MET A 170 -2.58 34.52 20.52
C MET A 170 -2.45 36.02 20.22
N PHE A 171 -1.62 36.75 20.98
CA PHE A 171 -1.38 38.19 20.77
C PHE A 171 -0.21 38.48 19.82
N ALA A 172 0.56 37.46 19.41
CA ALA A 172 1.56 37.58 18.33
C ALA A 172 0.94 37.37 16.93
N TYR A 173 -0.14 36.58 16.84
CA TYR A 173 -0.86 36.25 15.60
C TYR A 173 -1.13 37.46 14.69
N GLY A 174 -1.76 38.51 15.24
CA GLY A 174 -2.07 39.73 14.48
C GLY A 174 -0.84 40.46 13.95
N ALA A 175 0.28 40.46 14.69
CA ALA A 175 1.54 41.04 14.23
C ALA A 175 2.17 40.23 13.08
N TYR A 176 1.99 38.91 13.07
CA TYR A 176 2.50 38.02 12.04
C TYR A 176 1.68 38.10 10.74
N GLU A 177 0.35 38.13 10.83
CA GLU A 177 -0.50 38.39 9.64
C GLU A 177 -0.29 39.80 9.08
N ALA A 178 -0.11 40.82 9.94
CA ALA A 178 0.20 42.17 9.50
C ALA A 178 1.58 42.26 8.81
N LEU A 179 2.58 41.50 9.26
CA LEU A 179 3.89 41.41 8.59
C LEU A 179 3.79 40.69 7.23
N ALA A 180 2.96 39.65 7.12
CA ALA A 180 2.68 38.97 5.85
C ALA A 180 2.00 39.92 4.85
N SER A 181 0.95 40.63 5.30
CA SER A 181 0.23 41.65 4.53
C SER A 181 1.15 42.80 4.08
N LEU A 182 2.03 43.30 4.95
CA LEU A 182 3.05 44.30 4.59
C LEU A 182 4.05 43.78 3.56
N THR A 183 4.49 42.53 3.70
CA THR A 183 5.44 41.90 2.77
C THR A 183 4.81 41.73 1.39
N ALA A 184 3.58 41.20 1.34
CA ALA A 184 2.82 41.01 0.10
C ALA A 184 2.46 42.35 -0.58
N SER A 185 2.03 43.37 0.17
CA SER A 185 1.68 44.70 -0.38
C SER A 185 2.87 45.51 -0.88
N ILE A 186 4.11 45.12 -0.57
CA ILE A 186 5.34 45.73 -1.11
C ILE A 186 5.91 44.88 -2.26
N PHE A 187 6.08 43.57 -2.06
CA PHE A 187 6.70 42.68 -3.05
C PHE A 187 5.75 42.26 -4.20
N GLY A 188 4.43 42.32 -3.99
CA GLY A 188 3.42 42.08 -5.03
C GLY A 188 3.20 43.26 -5.99
N GLN A 189 3.73 44.46 -5.70
CA GLN A 189 3.52 45.62 -6.58
C GLN A 189 4.23 45.46 -7.93
N GLN A 190 3.56 45.91 -8.99
CA GLN A 190 4.16 46.00 -10.33
C GLN A 190 5.41 46.90 -10.36
N SER A 191 5.46 47.92 -9.51
CA SER A 191 6.63 48.79 -9.30
C SER A 191 7.88 48.02 -8.88
N PHE A 192 7.73 46.97 -8.05
CA PHE A 192 8.82 46.14 -7.56
C PHE A 192 9.48 45.31 -8.66
N ARG A 193 8.75 44.98 -9.75
CA ARG A 193 9.33 44.23 -10.89
C ARG A 193 10.48 44.96 -11.57
N ALA A 194 10.54 46.30 -11.48
CA ALA A 194 11.65 47.10 -11.98
C ALA A 194 12.97 46.93 -11.18
N VAL A 195 12.92 46.35 -9.98
CA VAL A 195 14.10 46.04 -9.14
C VAL A 195 15.01 44.99 -9.79
N SER A 196 14.48 44.15 -10.69
CA SER A 196 15.26 43.22 -11.54
C SER A 196 16.44 43.89 -12.26
N ARG A 197 16.32 45.17 -12.61
CA ARG A 197 17.34 45.95 -13.34
C ARG A 197 18.36 46.64 -12.44
N GLN A 198 18.39 46.33 -11.14
CA GLN A 198 19.26 46.98 -10.16
C GLN A 198 20.39 46.03 -9.73
N PRO A 199 21.68 46.44 -9.79
CA PRO A 199 22.82 45.56 -9.47
C PRO A 199 22.89 45.16 -7.99
N TRP A 200 22.09 45.78 -7.12
CA TRP A 200 21.96 45.36 -5.71
C TRP A 200 20.97 44.20 -5.50
N TRP A 201 20.17 43.85 -6.51
CA TRP A 201 19.17 42.79 -6.41
C TRP A 201 19.77 41.40 -6.58
N GLU A 202 20.67 41.20 -7.54
CA GLU A 202 21.31 39.91 -7.86
C GLU A 202 21.90 39.25 -6.61
N GLY A 203 22.79 39.97 -5.90
CA GLY A 203 23.40 39.53 -4.65
C GLY A 203 22.47 39.52 -3.42
N ARG A 204 21.14 39.65 -3.59
CA ARG A 204 20.15 39.60 -2.50
C ARG A 204 18.91 38.77 -2.78
N ARG A 205 18.57 38.49 -4.05
CA ARG A 205 17.39 37.70 -4.47
C ARG A 205 17.27 36.41 -3.67
N ALA A 206 18.34 35.61 -3.63
CA ALA A 206 18.37 34.33 -2.93
C ALA A 206 18.07 34.45 -1.42
N ALA A 207 18.60 35.49 -0.74
CA ALA A 207 18.31 35.74 0.67
C ALA A 207 16.85 36.13 0.87
N VAL A 208 16.30 37.06 0.07
CA VAL A 208 14.89 37.48 0.18
C VAL A 208 13.93 36.32 -0.06
N VAL A 209 14.18 35.50 -1.09
CA VAL A 209 13.39 34.29 -1.39
C VAL A 209 13.44 33.29 -0.23
N ARG A 210 14.62 33.07 0.38
CA ARG A 210 14.77 32.19 1.54
C ARG A 210 13.98 32.69 2.74
N GLU A 211 14.16 33.94 3.17
CA GLU A 211 13.45 34.44 4.36
C GLU A 211 11.92 34.46 4.15
N MET A 212 11.45 34.69 2.91
CA MET A 212 10.02 34.57 2.57
C MET A 212 9.51 33.13 2.69
N ARG A 213 10.23 32.13 2.18
CA ARG A 213 9.83 30.72 2.26
C ARG A 213 9.88 30.21 3.70
N ASN A 214 10.95 30.51 4.43
CA ASN A 214 11.12 30.13 5.84
C ASN A 214 9.99 30.69 6.71
N PHE A 215 9.60 31.95 6.53
CA PHE A 215 8.49 32.56 7.27
C PHE A 215 7.13 31.97 6.89
N ASP A 216 6.90 31.68 5.60
CA ASP A 216 5.64 31.03 5.16
C ASP A 216 5.51 29.63 5.80
N THR A 217 6.56 28.80 5.75
CA THR A 217 6.55 27.43 6.29
C THR A 217 6.60 27.35 7.83
N HIS A 218 7.49 28.09 8.50
CA HIS A 218 7.67 27.94 9.96
C HIS A 218 6.72 28.81 10.80
N VAL A 219 6.07 29.79 10.18
CA VAL A 219 5.19 30.75 10.89
C VAL A 219 3.76 30.69 10.32
N LEU A 220 3.55 31.04 9.05
CA LEU A 220 2.18 31.16 8.50
C LEU A 220 1.44 29.82 8.41
N GLN A 221 2.11 28.77 7.93
CA GLN A 221 1.56 27.41 7.85
C GLN A 221 1.28 26.83 9.25
N TRP A 222 2.18 27.06 10.22
CA TRP A 222 2.01 26.61 11.62
C TRP A 222 0.79 27.26 12.30
N MET A 223 0.52 28.55 12.04
CA MET A 223 -0.67 29.25 12.57
C MET A 223 -1.93 29.13 11.70
N GLN A 224 -1.88 28.37 10.59
CA GLN A 224 -2.99 28.25 9.62
C GLN A 224 -3.48 29.61 9.07
N SER A 225 -2.58 30.58 8.86
CA SER A 225 -2.94 31.94 8.42
C SER A 225 -3.55 31.95 7.01
N HIS A 226 -4.46 32.90 6.77
CA HIS A 226 -5.00 33.19 5.44
C HIS A 226 -3.96 33.73 4.43
N TRP A 227 -2.72 33.98 4.88
CA TRP A 227 -1.56 34.30 4.03
C TRP A 227 -0.67 33.11 3.67
N THR A 228 -0.93 31.91 4.20
CA THR A 228 -0.15 30.69 3.90
C THR A 228 -0.06 30.44 2.38
N GLY A 229 1.13 30.09 1.90
CA GLY A 229 1.46 29.88 0.49
C GLY A 229 1.51 31.15 -0.38
N ARG A 230 1.00 32.30 0.09
CA ARG A 230 0.97 33.54 -0.71
C ARG A 230 2.35 34.16 -0.87
N LEU A 231 3.23 34.06 0.14
CA LEU A 231 4.59 34.56 0.00
C LEU A 231 5.43 33.60 -0.84
N GLN A 232 5.24 32.28 -0.70
CA GLN A 232 5.84 31.29 -1.60
C GLN A 232 5.46 31.52 -3.07
N THR A 233 4.19 31.78 -3.36
CA THR A 233 3.68 32.12 -4.70
C THR A 233 4.31 33.41 -5.26
N LEU A 234 4.66 34.40 -4.44
CA LEU A 234 5.43 35.55 -4.91
C LEU A 234 6.87 35.16 -5.31
N THR A 235 7.46 34.12 -4.71
CA THR A 235 8.82 33.67 -5.07
C THR A 235 8.92 32.99 -6.44
N THR A 236 7.81 32.58 -7.06
CA THR A 236 7.79 31.96 -8.40
C THR A 236 7.62 32.98 -9.54
N ILE A 237 7.54 34.28 -9.24
CA ILE A 237 7.28 35.34 -10.21
C ILE A 237 8.51 36.27 -10.33
N PRO A 238 8.91 36.75 -11.53
CA PRO A 238 9.94 37.79 -11.66
C PRO A 238 9.57 39.05 -10.84
N PRO A 239 10.49 39.59 -10.00
CA PRO A 239 11.95 39.46 -10.10
C PRO A 239 12.58 38.39 -9.18
N PHE A 240 11.78 37.54 -8.54
CA PHE A 240 12.25 36.59 -7.52
C PHE A 240 12.87 35.29 -8.09
N VAL A 241 12.49 34.90 -9.31
CA VAL A 241 13.10 33.77 -10.06
C VAL A 241 14.26 34.26 -10.94
N GLU A 242 15.18 33.36 -11.27
CA GLU A 242 16.22 33.60 -12.29
C GLU A 242 15.63 33.51 -13.70
N VAL A 243 16.12 34.37 -14.61
CA VAL A 243 15.58 34.52 -15.96
C VAL A 243 16.72 34.38 -16.96
N GLY A 244 16.54 33.52 -17.97
CA GLY A 244 17.52 33.26 -19.02
C GLY A 244 17.63 34.38 -20.05
N GLU A 245 18.58 34.24 -20.99
CA GLU A 245 18.78 35.21 -22.08
C GLU A 245 17.57 35.32 -23.03
N ASP A 246 16.70 34.32 -23.04
CA ASP A 246 15.44 34.26 -23.78
C ASP A 246 14.24 34.93 -23.06
N GLY A 247 14.44 35.40 -21.82
CA GLY A 247 13.40 36.00 -20.99
C GLY A 247 12.51 35.00 -20.25
N ARG A 248 12.81 33.69 -20.25
CA ARG A 248 12.06 32.66 -19.53
C ARG A 248 12.64 32.37 -18.13
N PRO A 249 11.84 31.95 -17.14
CA PRO A 249 12.35 31.54 -15.85
C PRO A 249 13.20 30.26 -15.96
N ILE A 250 14.35 30.25 -15.30
CA ILE A 250 15.17 29.04 -15.13
C ILE A 250 14.57 28.24 -13.97
N LEU A 251 13.72 27.27 -14.29
CA LEU A 251 13.10 26.37 -13.33
C LEU A 251 14.04 25.20 -12.99
N THR A 252 14.09 24.80 -11.72
CA THR A 252 14.71 23.51 -11.34
C THR A 252 13.83 22.35 -11.79
N HIS A 253 14.39 21.13 -11.89
CA HIS A 253 13.62 19.94 -12.26
C HIS A 253 12.38 19.75 -11.38
N GLU A 254 12.53 19.85 -10.05
CA GLU A 254 11.44 19.82 -9.07
C GLU A 254 10.35 20.87 -9.34
N GLN A 255 10.73 22.08 -9.75
CA GLN A 255 9.78 23.16 -10.07
C GLN A 255 9.01 22.90 -11.36
N ILE A 256 9.63 22.23 -12.34
CA ILE A 256 8.96 21.78 -13.57
C ILE A 256 7.90 20.71 -13.20
N LEU A 257 8.27 19.72 -12.37
CA LEU A 257 7.34 18.69 -11.88
C LEU A 257 6.17 19.30 -11.10
N GLN A 258 6.45 20.19 -10.15
CA GLN A 258 5.43 20.87 -9.34
C GLN A 258 4.49 21.72 -10.18
N THR A 259 5.00 22.45 -11.18
CA THR A 259 4.18 23.27 -12.08
C THR A 259 3.26 22.40 -12.94
N LEU A 260 3.80 21.33 -13.56
CA LEU A 260 3.02 20.42 -14.39
C LEU A 260 2.00 19.58 -13.60
N ALA A 261 2.24 19.34 -12.31
CA ALA A 261 1.27 18.69 -11.42
C ALA A 261 0.09 19.60 -11.03
N GLN A 262 0.31 20.91 -10.92
CA GLN A 262 -0.70 21.88 -10.41
C GLN A 262 -1.80 22.26 -11.41
N GLU A 263 -1.68 21.91 -12.70
CA GLU A 263 -2.66 22.27 -13.74
C GLU A 263 -3.97 21.45 -13.70
N GLY A 264 -4.52 21.15 -12.52
CA GLY A 264 -5.86 20.57 -12.35
C GLY A 264 -6.06 19.91 -10.99
N ASP A 265 -7.27 20.03 -10.43
CA ASP A 265 -7.62 19.66 -9.05
C ASP A 265 -7.07 18.29 -8.60
N SER A 266 -6.06 18.33 -7.74
CA SER A 266 -5.30 17.16 -7.29
C SER A 266 -5.92 16.50 -6.06
N SER A 267 -7.22 16.20 -6.10
CA SER A 267 -7.83 15.33 -5.11
C SER A 267 -7.49 13.87 -5.45
N ALA A 268 -6.83 13.18 -4.52
CA ALA A 268 -6.42 11.77 -4.70
C ALA A 268 -7.63 10.83 -4.64
N VAL A 269 -8.28 10.64 -5.80
CA VAL A 269 -9.44 9.74 -5.95
C VAL A 269 -9.00 8.30 -5.76
N ARG A 270 -9.56 7.63 -4.75
CA ARG A 270 -9.36 6.21 -4.46
C ARG A 270 -10.55 5.43 -5.02
N CYS A 271 -10.44 4.91 -6.23
CA CYS A 271 -11.54 4.21 -6.89
C CYS A 271 -11.57 2.71 -6.53
N ARG A 272 -12.77 2.10 -6.65
CA ARG A 272 -13.02 0.67 -6.39
C ARG A 272 -12.12 -0.25 -7.22
N ALA A 273 -11.79 0.15 -8.44
CA ALA A 273 -10.93 -0.65 -9.31
C ALA A 273 -9.48 -0.76 -8.81
N GLY A 274 -8.92 0.24 -8.12
CA GLY A 274 -7.52 0.20 -7.73
C GLY A 274 -7.16 -0.95 -6.78
N LEU A 275 -7.99 -1.20 -5.76
CA LEU A 275 -7.77 -2.32 -4.84
C LEU A 275 -8.17 -3.68 -5.47
N TYR A 276 -9.16 -3.69 -6.36
CA TYR A 276 -9.51 -4.87 -7.16
C TYR A 276 -8.38 -5.30 -8.12
N ILE A 277 -7.72 -4.33 -8.77
CA ILE A 277 -6.53 -4.56 -9.62
C ILE A 277 -5.39 -5.14 -8.79
N TRP A 278 -5.10 -4.54 -7.63
CA TRP A 278 -4.03 -4.99 -6.74
C TRP A 278 -4.29 -6.40 -6.20
N LEU A 279 -5.47 -6.71 -5.64
CA LEU A 279 -5.82 -8.08 -5.21
C LEU A 279 -5.81 -9.09 -6.37
N SER A 280 -6.21 -8.68 -7.58
CA SER A 280 -6.14 -9.52 -8.79
C SER A 280 -4.70 -9.86 -9.17
N ALA A 281 -3.72 -9.00 -8.84
CA ALA A 281 -2.29 -9.29 -8.95
C ALA A 281 -1.80 -10.20 -7.81
N CYS A 282 -2.07 -9.86 -6.54
CA CYS A 282 -1.63 -10.63 -5.36
C CYS A 282 -2.05 -12.11 -5.40
N LEU A 283 -3.17 -12.41 -6.05
CA LEU A 283 -3.75 -13.75 -6.17
C LEU A 283 -3.64 -14.35 -7.60
N CYS A 284 -2.89 -13.70 -8.49
CA CYS A 284 -2.55 -14.22 -9.82
C CYS A 284 -1.18 -14.89 -9.78
N SER A 285 -1.06 -16.09 -10.35
CA SER A 285 0.19 -16.87 -10.38
C SER A 285 0.77 -17.14 -8.98
N ARG A 286 1.93 -16.55 -8.66
CA ARG A 286 2.61 -16.60 -7.36
C ARG A 286 1.91 -15.67 -6.34
N PRO A 287 1.50 -16.16 -5.16
CA PRO A 287 1.19 -15.28 -4.04
C PRO A 287 2.47 -14.54 -3.61
N MET A 288 2.49 -13.22 -3.77
CA MET A 288 3.71 -12.39 -3.60
C MET A 288 3.68 -11.49 -2.36
N THR A 289 2.69 -11.65 -1.47
CA THR A 289 2.41 -10.71 -0.39
C THR A 289 2.29 -11.38 0.98
N ASP A 290 3.28 -11.16 1.83
CA ASP A 290 3.21 -11.38 3.28
C ASP A 290 2.27 -10.35 3.97
N ASP A 291 1.90 -10.61 5.22
CA ASP A 291 0.96 -9.74 5.96
C ASP A 291 1.47 -8.29 6.18
N LEU A 292 2.80 -8.07 6.24
CA LEU A 292 3.36 -6.73 6.46
C LEU A 292 3.35 -5.91 5.17
N SER A 293 3.76 -6.49 4.03
CA SER A 293 3.67 -5.82 2.73
C SER A 293 2.22 -5.55 2.31
N MET A 294 1.28 -6.47 2.63
CA MET A 294 -0.15 -6.21 2.46
C MET A 294 -0.62 -5.00 3.29
N LEU A 295 -0.29 -4.97 4.59
CA LEU A 295 -0.73 -3.91 5.49
C LEU A 295 -0.08 -2.56 5.15
N GLY A 296 1.21 -2.54 4.78
CA GLY A 296 1.95 -1.34 4.38
C GLY A 296 1.37 -0.68 3.14
N TYR A 297 1.08 -1.45 2.08
CA TYR A 297 0.39 -0.93 0.89
C TYR A 297 -1.01 -0.40 1.23
N LEU A 298 -1.79 -1.15 2.02
CA LEU A 298 -3.14 -0.73 2.40
C LEU A 298 -3.14 0.57 3.22
N GLN A 299 -2.26 0.72 4.21
CA GLN A 299 -2.17 1.97 4.98
C GLN A 299 -1.67 3.14 4.12
N THR A 300 -0.65 2.92 3.28
CA THR A 300 -0.12 3.93 2.35
C THR A 300 -1.17 4.38 1.34
N ARG A 301 -2.00 3.46 0.81
CA ARG A 301 -3.06 3.78 -0.14
C ARG A 301 -4.21 4.58 0.49
N TYR A 302 -4.56 4.34 1.75
CA TYR A 302 -5.72 4.99 2.41
C TYR A 302 -5.35 6.13 3.40
N ASN A 303 -4.07 6.39 3.63
CA ASN A 303 -3.55 7.44 4.54
C ASN A 303 -4.18 7.38 5.95
N GLY A 304 -4.42 6.18 6.48
CA GLY A 304 -5.05 5.96 7.79
C GLY A 304 -6.59 6.00 7.81
N ASP A 305 -7.28 6.22 6.68
CA ASP A 305 -8.73 5.99 6.58
C ASP A 305 -9.04 4.49 6.54
N ASN A 306 -9.00 3.90 7.74
CA ASN A 306 -9.23 2.49 7.94
C ASN A 306 -10.70 2.07 7.68
N GLN A 307 -11.67 2.99 7.76
CA GLN A 307 -13.08 2.66 7.50
C GLN A 307 -13.32 2.43 6.02
N THR A 308 -12.88 3.36 5.16
CA THR A 308 -12.95 3.18 3.71
C THR A 308 -12.10 1.99 3.26
N LEU A 309 -10.91 1.79 3.85
CA LEU A 309 -10.04 0.63 3.61
C LEU A 309 -10.80 -0.68 3.84
N ILE A 310 -11.45 -0.88 4.99
CA ILE A 310 -12.19 -2.12 5.32
C ILE A 310 -13.30 -2.38 4.30
N VAL A 311 -14.13 -1.37 4.00
CA VAL A 311 -15.26 -1.53 3.06
C VAL A 311 -14.77 -1.85 1.65
N GLN A 312 -13.76 -1.12 1.15
CA GLN A 312 -13.20 -1.37 -0.18
C GLN A 312 -12.47 -2.72 -0.27
N LEU A 313 -11.82 -3.19 0.81
CA LEU A 313 -11.17 -4.49 0.87
C LEU A 313 -12.19 -5.64 0.79
N LEU A 314 -13.33 -5.50 1.45
CA LEU A 314 -14.46 -6.44 1.35
C LEU A 314 -15.05 -6.45 -0.07
N HIS A 315 -15.31 -5.27 -0.66
CA HIS A 315 -15.80 -5.13 -2.03
C HIS A 315 -14.85 -5.79 -3.04
N ALA A 316 -13.59 -5.37 -3.06
CA ALA A 316 -12.59 -5.87 -4.01
C ALA A 316 -12.34 -7.39 -3.89
N SER A 317 -12.45 -7.95 -2.68
CA SER A 317 -12.31 -9.39 -2.46
C SER A 317 -13.48 -10.19 -3.06
N PHE A 318 -14.72 -9.76 -2.82
CA PHE A 318 -15.90 -10.43 -3.40
C PHE A 318 -16.01 -10.17 -4.91
N ASP A 319 -15.63 -8.99 -5.40
CA ASP A 319 -15.53 -8.68 -6.83
C ASP A 319 -14.54 -9.63 -7.55
N LEU A 320 -13.38 -9.90 -6.94
CA LEU A 320 -12.43 -10.86 -7.51
C LEU A 320 -13.00 -12.27 -7.59
N LEU A 321 -13.76 -12.72 -6.58
CA LEU A 321 -14.46 -14.01 -6.61
C LEU A 321 -15.52 -14.04 -7.72
N ILE A 322 -16.36 -13.01 -7.82
CA ILE A 322 -17.38 -12.89 -8.86
C ILE A 322 -16.73 -12.99 -10.24
N ASN A 323 -15.68 -12.20 -10.52
CA ASN A 323 -14.95 -12.26 -11.79
C ASN A 323 -14.39 -13.67 -12.07
N ARG A 324 -13.73 -14.33 -11.12
CA ARG A 324 -13.17 -15.68 -11.36
C ARG A 324 -14.26 -16.72 -11.68
N VAL A 325 -15.43 -16.63 -11.04
CA VAL A 325 -16.58 -17.50 -11.34
C VAL A 325 -17.20 -17.17 -12.71
N LEU A 326 -17.47 -15.89 -13.00
CA LEU A 326 -18.04 -15.45 -14.29
C LEU A 326 -17.11 -15.68 -15.48
N SER A 327 -15.80 -15.61 -15.28
CA SER A 327 -14.77 -15.87 -16.30
C SER A 327 -14.52 -17.37 -16.56
N ALA A 328 -15.37 -18.27 -16.03
CA ALA A 328 -15.30 -19.72 -16.18
C ALA A 328 -13.89 -20.29 -15.89
N GLN A 329 -13.24 -19.78 -14.85
CA GLN A 329 -11.86 -20.11 -14.52
C GLN A 329 -11.75 -21.52 -13.92
N PRO A 330 -10.57 -22.16 -14.00
CA PRO A 330 -10.34 -23.46 -13.38
C PRO A 330 -10.78 -23.48 -11.90
N ALA A 331 -11.43 -24.56 -11.48
CA ALA A 331 -12.01 -24.66 -10.13
C ALA A 331 -10.97 -24.53 -8.99
N HIS A 332 -9.67 -24.61 -9.28
CA HIS A 332 -8.61 -24.37 -8.31
C HIS A 332 -8.34 -22.87 -8.07
N ASP A 333 -8.39 -22.02 -9.09
CA ASP A 333 -8.30 -20.55 -8.94
C ASP A 333 -9.43 -20.01 -8.08
N VAL A 334 -10.66 -20.48 -8.33
CA VAL A 334 -11.84 -20.13 -7.54
C VAL A 334 -11.69 -20.56 -6.07
N LYS A 335 -11.14 -21.76 -5.81
CA LYS A 335 -10.83 -22.22 -4.44
C LYS A 335 -9.81 -21.32 -3.73
N ILE A 336 -8.84 -20.78 -4.45
CA ILE A 336 -7.76 -19.96 -3.86
C ILE A 336 -8.29 -18.58 -3.46
N VAL A 337 -9.11 -17.93 -4.30
CA VAL A 337 -9.80 -16.69 -3.92
C VAL A 337 -10.78 -16.93 -2.77
N ARG A 338 -11.51 -18.05 -2.74
CA ARG A 338 -12.33 -18.44 -1.58
C ARG A 338 -11.49 -18.66 -0.31
N SER A 339 -10.33 -19.28 -0.41
CA SER A 339 -9.42 -19.47 0.74
C SER A 339 -8.84 -18.15 1.23
N PHE A 340 -8.52 -17.21 0.34
CA PHE A 340 -8.17 -15.84 0.72
C PHE A 340 -9.33 -15.19 1.51
N ILE A 341 -10.55 -15.21 0.96
CA ILE A 341 -11.74 -14.63 1.61
C ILE A 341 -12.01 -15.29 2.97
N CYS A 342 -12.03 -16.61 3.08
CA CYS A 342 -12.47 -17.30 4.29
C CYS A 342 -11.36 -17.59 5.31
N ASN A 343 -10.07 -17.51 4.94
CA ASN A 343 -8.95 -17.79 5.86
C ASN A 343 -7.94 -16.65 6.03
N LYS A 344 -7.71 -15.78 5.03
CA LYS A 344 -6.70 -14.69 5.12
C LYS A 344 -7.35 -13.36 5.49
N LEU A 345 -8.45 -13.01 4.83
CA LEU A 345 -9.17 -11.75 5.05
C LEU A 345 -9.67 -11.56 6.51
N PRO A 346 -10.18 -12.59 7.23
CA PRO A 346 -10.52 -12.42 8.65
C PRO A 346 -9.31 -12.07 9.51
N LEU A 347 -8.13 -12.64 9.23
CA LEU A 347 -6.91 -12.32 9.97
C LEU A 347 -6.43 -10.88 9.69
N LEU A 348 -6.52 -10.42 8.43
CA LEU A 348 -6.25 -9.02 8.07
C LEU A 348 -7.24 -8.05 8.77
N LEU A 349 -8.53 -8.40 8.82
CA LEU A 349 -9.54 -7.61 9.53
C LEU A 349 -9.33 -7.61 11.05
N ALA A 350 -8.88 -8.72 11.65
CA ALA A 350 -8.53 -8.78 13.06
C ALA A 350 -7.29 -7.93 13.41
N LEU A 351 -6.32 -7.79 12.49
CA LEU A 351 -5.22 -6.83 12.63
C LEU A 351 -5.72 -5.40 12.53
N LEU A 352 -6.54 -5.09 11.52
CA LEU A 352 -7.16 -3.76 11.33
C LEU A 352 -8.06 -3.35 12.53
N ALA A 353 -8.69 -4.30 13.21
CA ALA A 353 -9.49 -4.06 14.42
C ALA A 353 -8.72 -3.32 15.52
N SER A 354 -7.39 -3.48 15.60
CA SER A 354 -6.55 -2.78 16.58
C SER A 354 -6.43 -1.27 16.33
N PHE A 355 -6.64 -0.82 15.10
CA PHE A 355 -6.55 0.60 14.71
C PHE A 355 -7.89 1.35 14.78
N VAL A 356 -9.03 0.64 14.72
CA VAL A 356 -10.38 1.25 14.62
C VAL A 356 -11.33 0.86 15.77
N GLY A 357 -11.05 -0.24 16.47
CA GLY A 357 -11.94 -0.82 17.48
C GLY A 357 -13.06 -1.70 16.88
N GLN A 358 -13.44 -2.73 17.62
CA GLN A 358 -14.33 -3.81 17.13
C GLN A 358 -15.71 -3.31 16.69
N VAL A 359 -16.31 -2.34 17.39
CA VAL A 359 -17.66 -1.84 17.07
C VAL A 359 -17.71 -1.19 15.69
N ILE A 360 -16.67 -0.45 15.29
CA ILE A 360 -16.60 0.19 13.98
C ILE A 360 -16.30 -0.86 12.89
N LEU A 361 -15.53 -1.91 13.21
CA LEU A 361 -15.31 -3.02 12.30
C LEU A 361 -16.61 -3.81 12.02
N GLU A 362 -17.44 -4.09 13.03
CA GLU A 362 -18.77 -4.71 12.80
C GLU A 362 -19.64 -3.84 11.87
N THR A 363 -19.72 -2.53 12.07
CA THR A 363 -20.56 -1.65 11.21
C THR A 363 -19.99 -1.50 9.80
N CYS A 364 -18.67 -1.48 9.63
CA CYS A 364 -18.04 -1.51 8.30
C CYS A 364 -18.40 -2.80 7.54
N ILE A 365 -18.34 -3.97 8.21
CA ILE A 365 -18.73 -5.26 7.62
C ILE A 365 -20.22 -5.28 7.24
N GLN A 366 -21.10 -4.78 8.12
CA GLN A 366 -22.54 -4.64 7.83
C GLN A 366 -22.77 -3.76 6.60
N SER A 367 -22.17 -2.56 6.53
CA SER A 367 -22.36 -1.63 5.41
C SER A 367 -21.80 -2.15 4.08
N ALA A 368 -20.71 -2.92 4.12
CA ALA A 368 -20.14 -3.54 2.92
C ALA A 368 -21.10 -4.58 2.33
N PHE A 369 -21.71 -5.45 3.16
CA PHE A 369 -22.64 -6.47 2.66
C PHE A 369 -23.99 -5.93 2.17
N LEU A 370 -24.37 -4.71 2.52
CA LEU A 370 -25.52 -4.02 1.89
C LEU A 370 -25.25 -3.58 0.44
N SER A 371 -23.99 -3.62 -0.01
CA SER A 371 -23.55 -3.12 -1.33
C SER A 371 -22.79 -4.13 -2.20
N ILE A 372 -22.43 -5.31 -1.65
CA ILE A 372 -21.83 -6.42 -2.42
C ILE A 372 -22.88 -7.10 -3.30
N VAL A 373 -22.54 -7.31 -4.58
CA VAL A 373 -23.43 -7.95 -5.56
C VAL A 373 -23.43 -9.48 -5.36
N MET A 374 -24.44 -10.00 -4.66
CA MET A 374 -24.59 -11.45 -4.42
C MET A 374 -25.21 -12.21 -5.60
N ASP A 375 -25.95 -11.52 -6.47
CA ASP A 375 -26.62 -12.07 -7.66
C ASP A 375 -26.13 -11.34 -8.92
N PRO A 376 -24.91 -11.62 -9.42
CA PRO A 376 -24.27 -10.89 -10.51
C PRO A 376 -24.78 -11.26 -11.92
N VAL A 377 -25.72 -12.19 -12.02
CA VAL A 377 -26.26 -12.74 -13.28
C VAL A 377 -27.80 -12.78 -13.20
N PRO A 378 -28.54 -12.44 -14.27
CA PRO A 378 -29.99 -12.61 -14.30
C PRO A 378 -30.39 -14.09 -14.12
N PRO A 379 -31.40 -14.41 -13.28
CA PRO A 379 -31.70 -15.80 -12.87
C PRO A 379 -32.22 -16.72 -14.00
N ILE A 380 -32.45 -16.19 -15.20
CA ILE A 380 -32.85 -16.94 -16.40
C ILE A 380 -31.62 -17.52 -17.13
N SER A 381 -30.40 -17.07 -16.80
CA SER A 381 -29.16 -17.51 -17.44
C SER A 381 -28.70 -18.87 -16.94
N ALA A 382 -28.19 -19.71 -17.84
CA ALA A 382 -27.57 -20.99 -17.50
C ALA A 382 -26.42 -20.80 -16.49
N GLY A 383 -26.35 -21.67 -15.49
CA GLY A 383 -25.36 -21.61 -14.40
C GLY A 383 -25.62 -20.53 -13.33
N SER A 384 -26.58 -19.61 -13.50
CA SER A 384 -26.80 -18.49 -12.57
C SER A 384 -27.01 -18.93 -11.11
N LEU A 385 -27.74 -20.04 -10.90
CA LEU A 385 -27.98 -20.59 -9.56
C LEU A 385 -26.69 -21.09 -8.88
N GLU A 386 -25.80 -21.74 -9.63
CA GLU A 386 -24.52 -22.25 -9.10
C GLU A 386 -23.59 -21.11 -8.68
N VAL A 387 -23.60 -20.00 -9.43
CA VAL A 387 -22.87 -18.77 -9.09
C VAL A 387 -23.40 -18.17 -7.79
N THR A 388 -24.71 -17.91 -7.72
CA THR A 388 -25.38 -17.35 -6.53
C THR A 388 -25.15 -18.21 -5.29
N GLU A 389 -25.34 -19.53 -5.37
CA GLU A 389 -25.14 -20.42 -4.21
C GLU A 389 -23.66 -20.53 -3.80
N MET A 390 -22.70 -20.42 -4.73
CA MET A 390 -21.28 -20.35 -4.38
C MET A 390 -20.94 -19.04 -3.64
N LEU A 391 -21.51 -17.91 -4.07
CA LEU A 391 -21.32 -16.62 -3.41
C LEU A 391 -21.96 -16.61 -2.01
N LYS A 392 -23.21 -17.04 -1.87
CA LYS A 392 -23.92 -17.18 -0.58
C LYS A 392 -23.15 -18.08 0.40
N ARG A 393 -22.69 -19.26 -0.05
CA ARG A 393 -21.88 -20.16 0.76
C ARG A 393 -20.58 -19.50 1.22
N THR A 394 -19.88 -18.81 0.33
CA THR A 394 -18.62 -18.14 0.69
C THR A 394 -18.84 -16.97 1.67
N ARG A 395 -19.97 -16.25 1.55
CA ARG A 395 -20.41 -15.25 2.54
C ARG A 395 -20.65 -15.90 3.91
N LEU A 396 -21.34 -17.03 3.97
CA LEU A 396 -21.59 -17.75 5.23
C LEU A 396 -20.29 -18.27 5.88
N GLU A 397 -19.43 -18.93 5.10
CA GLU A 397 -18.12 -19.41 5.54
C GLU A 397 -17.22 -18.26 6.06
N PHE A 398 -17.21 -17.12 5.36
CA PHE A 398 -16.51 -15.90 5.80
C PHE A 398 -17.01 -15.37 7.15
N LEU A 399 -18.33 -15.23 7.31
CA LEU A 399 -18.93 -14.74 8.55
C LEU A 399 -18.64 -15.69 9.73
N GLN A 400 -18.68 -17.01 9.49
CA GLN A 400 -18.29 -18.03 10.47
C GLN A 400 -16.80 -17.92 10.87
N ALA A 401 -15.90 -17.72 9.90
CA ALA A 401 -14.49 -17.49 10.19
C ALA A 401 -14.25 -16.18 10.98
N CYS A 402 -14.99 -15.11 10.67
CA CYS A 402 -14.94 -13.88 11.45
C CYS A 402 -15.40 -14.06 12.90
N ALA A 403 -16.45 -14.85 13.16
CA ALA A 403 -16.82 -15.22 14.54
C ALA A 403 -15.73 -16.07 15.23
N LEU A 404 -15.14 -17.05 14.55
CA LEU A 404 -14.04 -17.87 15.08
C LEU A 404 -12.83 -16.99 15.50
N HIS A 405 -12.57 -15.92 14.75
CA HIS A 405 -11.50 -14.98 15.09
C HIS A 405 -11.87 -13.94 16.14
N GLY A 406 -13.14 -13.78 16.50
CA GLY A 406 -13.63 -12.82 17.50
C GLY A 406 -13.95 -11.44 16.92
N ILE A 407 -14.23 -11.37 15.62
CA ILE A 407 -14.45 -10.12 14.85
C ILE A 407 -15.94 -9.77 14.78
N LEU A 408 -16.82 -10.78 14.81
CA LEU A 408 -18.26 -10.62 14.70
C LEU A 408 -19.01 -11.40 15.79
N SER A 409 -20.02 -10.76 16.36
CA SER A 409 -21.05 -11.37 17.20
C SER A 409 -22.06 -12.19 16.38
N GLU A 410 -22.65 -13.24 16.99
CA GLU A 410 -23.71 -14.05 16.37
C GLU A 410 -24.93 -13.19 15.96
N SER A 411 -25.23 -12.16 16.74
CA SER A 411 -26.25 -11.14 16.44
C SER A 411 -25.99 -10.39 15.13
N THR A 412 -24.75 -9.95 14.90
CA THR A 412 -24.38 -9.24 13.67
C THR A 412 -24.38 -10.19 12.47
N ILE A 413 -24.02 -11.46 12.64
CA ILE A 413 -24.12 -12.46 11.57
C ILE A 413 -25.58 -12.68 11.13
N GLY A 414 -26.52 -12.81 12.07
CA GLY A 414 -27.95 -12.87 11.74
C GLY A 414 -28.44 -11.62 11.01
N SER A 415 -28.01 -10.43 11.44
CA SER A 415 -28.35 -9.15 10.80
C SER A 415 -27.81 -9.03 9.36
N VAL A 416 -26.60 -9.53 9.08
CA VAL A 416 -26.00 -9.52 7.73
C VAL A 416 -26.63 -10.57 6.80
N LEU A 417 -27.02 -11.73 7.34
CA LEU A 417 -27.67 -12.78 6.55
C LEU A 417 -29.16 -12.50 6.28
N GLN A 418 -29.81 -11.70 7.14
CA GLN A 418 -31.28 -11.51 7.20
C GLN A 418 -32.05 -12.80 7.55
N GLU A 419 -31.37 -13.72 8.22
CA GLU A 419 -31.87 -15.03 8.65
C GLU A 419 -31.75 -15.15 10.18
N PRO A 420 -32.61 -15.95 10.86
CA PRO A 420 -32.46 -16.20 12.29
C PRO A 420 -31.09 -16.85 12.57
N PRO A 421 -30.45 -16.55 13.72
CA PRO A 421 -29.09 -16.98 14.00
C PRO A 421 -28.99 -18.52 14.05
N MET A 422 -28.45 -19.10 12.98
CA MET A 422 -28.05 -20.51 12.95
C MET A 422 -26.88 -20.72 13.91
N GLY A 423 -26.96 -21.74 14.77
CA GLY A 423 -25.90 -22.05 15.73
C GLY A 423 -24.57 -22.31 15.02
N LEU A 424 -23.53 -21.55 15.39
CA LEU A 424 -22.25 -21.58 14.72
C LEU A 424 -21.60 -22.98 14.77
N PRO A 425 -20.93 -23.43 13.69
CA PRO A 425 -20.14 -24.65 13.70
C PRO A 425 -19.07 -24.61 14.81
N LYS A 426 -19.03 -25.64 15.66
CA LYS A 426 -18.07 -25.77 16.77
C LYS A 426 -16.69 -26.23 16.26
N VAL A 427 -16.12 -25.48 15.33
CA VAL A 427 -14.75 -25.66 14.85
C VAL A 427 -13.78 -25.12 15.91
N PRO A 428 -12.75 -25.87 16.33
CA PRO A 428 -11.74 -25.35 17.25
C PRO A 428 -10.87 -24.30 16.55
N LYS A 429 -10.62 -23.15 17.20
CA LYS A 429 -9.66 -22.15 16.72
C LYS A 429 -8.24 -22.69 16.89
N TYR A 430 -7.44 -22.70 15.83
CA TYR A 430 -6.03 -23.07 15.90
C TYR A 430 -5.12 -21.85 16.02
N THR A 431 -4.01 -22.03 16.74
CA THR A 431 -2.90 -21.08 16.83
C THR A 431 -1.61 -21.81 16.48
N LYS A 432 -0.62 -21.10 15.91
CA LYS A 432 0.68 -21.67 15.54
C LYS A 432 1.33 -22.42 16.72
N GLU A 433 1.40 -21.76 17.88
CA GLU A 433 1.95 -22.32 19.12
C GLU A 433 1.15 -23.53 19.63
N GLY A 434 -0.18 -23.47 19.54
CA GLY A 434 -1.07 -24.56 19.94
C GLY A 434 -0.85 -25.82 19.09
N LEU A 435 -0.70 -25.66 17.78
CA LEU A 435 -0.36 -26.76 16.86
C LEU A 435 1.05 -27.30 17.11
N LEU A 436 2.05 -26.41 17.27
CA LEU A 436 3.44 -26.80 17.53
C LEU A 436 3.55 -27.65 18.81
N ASN A 437 2.97 -27.17 19.91
CA ASN A 437 2.96 -27.88 21.20
C ASN A 437 2.18 -29.21 21.17
N GLN A 438 1.20 -29.38 20.27
CA GLN A 438 0.41 -30.61 20.14
C GLN A 438 1.03 -31.64 19.18
N PHE A 439 1.77 -31.20 18.15
CA PHE A 439 2.10 -32.04 16.99
C PHE A 439 3.59 -32.17 16.65
N THR A 440 4.51 -31.49 17.35
CA THR A 440 5.98 -31.61 17.13
C THR A 440 6.46 -33.07 17.05
N ASN A 441 5.89 -33.97 17.86
CA ASN A 441 6.27 -35.39 17.92
C ASN A 441 5.33 -36.34 17.14
N ASN A 442 4.45 -35.83 16.26
CA ASN A 442 3.43 -36.65 15.59
C ASN A 442 3.18 -36.26 14.12
N ILE A 443 4.14 -36.62 13.26
CA ILE A 443 4.12 -36.34 11.82
C ILE A 443 2.94 -37.02 11.11
N GLY A 444 2.42 -38.14 11.64
CA GLY A 444 1.22 -38.81 11.10
C GLY A 444 -0.05 -37.95 11.12
N ARG A 445 -0.10 -36.89 11.94
CA ARG A 445 -1.18 -35.90 11.94
C ARG A 445 -1.09 -34.87 10.80
N LEU A 446 0.07 -34.76 10.14
CA LEU A 446 0.32 -33.78 9.08
C LEU A 446 -0.59 -33.98 7.86
N ASP A 447 -0.95 -35.22 7.52
CA ASP A 447 -1.82 -35.51 6.36
C ASP A 447 -3.21 -34.87 6.55
N GLY A 448 -3.83 -35.09 7.71
CA GLY A 448 -5.10 -34.46 8.10
C GLY A 448 -5.02 -32.93 8.11
N LEU A 449 -4.00 -32.36 8.78
CA LEU A 449 -3.78 -30.90 8.79
C LEU A 449 -3.57 -30.34 7.37
N SER A 450 -2.84 -31.06 6.51
CA SER A 450 -2.60 -30.63 5.13
C SER A 450 -3.87 -30.67 4.28
N ALA A 451 -4.83 -31.55 4.58
CA ALA A 451 -6.16 -31.55 3.97
C ALA A 451 -7.05 -30.41 4.53
N GLU A 452 -6.93 -30.07 5.81
CA GLU A 452 -7.64 -28.95 6.45
C GLU A 452 -7.30 -27.58 5.83
N LEU A 453 -6.15 -27.43 5.15
CA LEU A 453 -5.83 -26.25 4.32
C LEU A 453 -6.84 -25.98 3.20
N GLN A 454 -7.63 -26.97 2.78
CA GLN A 454 -8.71 -26.79 1.81
C GLN A 454 -10.03 -26.30 2.45
N GLY A 455 -10.08 -26.24 3.79
CA GLY A 455 -11.24 -25.76 4.54
C GLY A 455 -11.40 -24.25 4.50
N MET A 456 -12.65 -23.79 4.45
CA MET A 456 -13.04 -22.37 4.43
C MET A 456 -13.48 -21.92 5.84
N GLN A 457 -12.64 -22.16 6.84
CA GLN A 457 -13.03 -22.12 8.27
C GLN A 457 -12.25 -21.12 9.14
N GLY A 458 -11.34 -20.32 8.56
CA GLY A 458 -10.46 -19.38 9.29
C GLY A 458 -9.10 -19.97 9.71
N ASN A 459 -9.01 -21.29 9.88
CA ASN A 459 -7.84 -21.95 10.48
C ASN A 459 -6.60 -22.11 9.57
N ALA A 460 -6.73 -21.97 8.23
CA ALA A 460 -5.66 -22.37 7.31
C ALA A 460 -4.33 -21.62 7.50
N GLY A 461 -4.36 -20.38 8.01
CA GLY A 461 -3.14 -19.61 8.32
C GLY A 461 -2.31 -20.22 9.46
N ALA A 462 -2.95 -20.66 10.53
CA ALA A 462 -2.25 -21.31 11.65
C ALA A 462 -1.59 -22.63 11.21
N VAL A 463 -2.28 -23.40 10.37
CA VAL A 463 -1.76 -24.66 9.80
C VAL A 463 -0.61 -24.38 8.82
N SER A 464 -0.74 -23.36 7.96
CA SER A 464 0.31 -22.96 7.00
C SER A 464 1.62 -22.59 7.71
N LEU A 465 1.54 -21.74 8.74
CA LEU A 465 2.70 -21.35 9.53
C LEU A 465 3.29 -22.53 10.32
N TYR A 466 2.45 -23.44 10.84
CA TYR A 466 2.93 -24.67 11.48
C TYR A 466 3.72 -25.58 10.52
N ILE A 467 3.29 -25.72 9.25
CA ILE A 467 3.99 -26.53 8.24
C ILE A 467 5.39 -25.96 7.93
N VAL A 468 5.50 -24.64 7.80
CA VAL A 468 6.77 -23.96 7.51
C VAL A 468 7.73 -24.10 8.71
N ASP A 469 7.26 -23.84 9.93
CA ASP A 469 8.06 -24.03 11.14
C ASP A 469 8.47 -25.49 11.36
N LEU A 470 7.59 -26.46 11.10
CA LEU A 470 7.92 -27.89 11.20
C LEU A 470 9.08 -28.24 10.26
N ILE A 471 9.02 -27.82 8.99
CA ILE A 471 10.10 -28.06 8.02
C ILE A 471 11.39 -27.33 8.44
N GLY A 472 11.30 -26.07 8.86
CA GLY A 472 12.46 -25.30 9.33
C GLY A 472 13.15 -25.97 10.52
N ASN A 473 12.38 -26.42 11.51
CA ASN A 473 12.88 -27.13 12.69
C ASN A 473 13.51 -28.47 12.34
N LEU A 474 12.90 -29.27 11.46
CA LEU A 474 13.46 -30.55 10.99
C LEU A 474 14.73 -30.38 10.16
N CYS A 475 14.83 -29.32 9.36
CA CYS A 475 16.08 -28.96 8.66
C CYS A 475 17.18 -28.53 9.65
N ALA A 476 16.83 -27.76 10.68
CA ALA A 476 17.76 -27.28 11.69
C ALA A 476 18.27 -28.39 12.64
N SER A 477 17.42 -29.38 12.97
CA SER A 477 17.81 -30.58 13.74
C SER A 477 18.54 -31.63 12.91
N LYS A 478 18.47 -31.54 11.57
CA LYS A 478 18.87 -32.57 10.59
C LYS A 478 18.15 -33.92 10.80
N ASP A 479 16.89 -33.91 11.21
CA ASP A 479 16.05 -35.11 11.26
C ASP A 479 15.47 -35.41 9.86
N THR A 480 16.30 -36.08 9.05
CA THR A 480 16.03 -36.37 7.63
C THR A 480 14.94 -37.43 7.44
N MET A 481 14.79 -38.39 8.36
CA MET A 481 13.74 -39.42 8.32
C MET A 481 12.35 -38.81 8.58
N SER A 482 12.24 -37.93 9.57
CA SER A 482 11.03 -37.15 9.80
C SER A 482 10.72 -36.21 8.64
N LEU A 483 11.74 -35.56 8.08
CA LEU A 483 11.58 -34.62 6.97
C LEU A 483 11.17 -35.33 5.66
N LYS A 484 11.72 -36.51 5.36
CA LYS A 484 11.26 -37.42 4.30
C LYS A 484 9.76 -37.68 4.43
N SER A 485 9.34 -38.08 5.64
CA SER A 485 7.95 -38.40 5.96
C SER A 485 7.03 -37.20 5.76
N ALA A 486 7.46 -36.00 6.18
CA ALA A 486 6.74 -34.76 5.95
C ALA A 486 6.65 -34.38 4.46
N CYS A 487 7.76 -34.47 3.71
CA CYS A 487 7.79 -34.20 2.27
C CYS A 487 6.86 -35.15 1.49
N ASN A 488 6.86 -36.46 1.83
CA ASN A 488 6.01 -37.46 1.18
C ASN A 488 4.52 -37.32 1.54
N ILE A 489 4.17 -36.62 2.61
CA ILE A 489 2.79 -36.19 2.88
C ILE A 489 2.46 -34.94 2.04
N LEU A 490 3.28 -33.89 2.12
CA LEU A 490 2.99 -32.61 1.49
C LEU A 490 3.01 -32.68 -0.05
N ILE A 491 3.77 -33.60 -0.65
CA ILE A 491 3.80 -33.80 -2.10
C ILE A 491 2.51 -34.43 -2.64
N LYS A 492 1.80 -35.25 -1.85
CA LYS A 492 0.45 -35.76 -2.17
C LYS A 492 -0.55 -34.60 -2.30
N HIS A 493 -0.32 -33.53 -1.53
CA HIS A 493 -1.15 -32.33 -1.44
C HIS A 493 -0.47 -31.07 -2.01
N VAL A 494 0.44 -31.20 -2.98
CA VAL A 494 1.28 -30.08 -3.45
C VAL A 494 0.49 -28.83 -3.92
N ARG A 495 -0.76 -28.99 -4.36
CA ARG A 495 -1.66 -27.88 -4.71
C ARG A 495 -2.10 -27.05 -3.50
N ASN A 496 -2.06 -27.60 -2.29
CA ASN A 496 -2.40 -26.88 -1.06
C ASN A 496 -1.26 -25.92 -0.63
N MET A 497 -0.07 -26.04 -1.23
CA MET A 497 1.00 -25.05 -1.06
C MET A 497 0.59 -23.66 -1.56
N ASP A 498 -0.39 -23.56 -2.48
CA ASP A 498 -0.98 -22.30 -2.92
C ASP A 498 -1.54 -21.50 -1.74
N VAL A 499 -2.19 -22.20 -0.80
CA VAL A 499 -2.72 -21.62 0.44
C VAL A 499 -1.60 -21.32 1.44
N VAL A 500 -0.55 -22.14 1.51
CA VAL A 500 0.60 -21.88 2.39
C VAL A 500 1.32 -20.58 2.00
N MET A 501 1.51 -20.33 0.70
CA MET A 501 2.13 -19.10 0.21
C MET A 501 1.26 -17.84 0.40
N HIS A 502 -0.01 -17.96 0.80
CA HIS A 502 -0.76 -16.79 1.29
C HIS A 502 -0.25 -16.26 2.64
N TYR A 503 0.59 -17.01 3.36
CA TYR A 503 1.05 -16.68 4.72
C TYR A 503 2.58 -16.68 4.89
N THR A 504 3.33 -17.00 3.84
CA THR A 504 4.79 -17.09 3.91
C THR A 504 5.43 -16.74 2.57
N GLN A 505 6.63 -16.18 2.61
CA GLN A 505 7.44 -16.00 1.41
C GLN A 505 8.09 -17.33 1.02
N PRO A 506 8.21 -17.67 -0.29
CA PRO A 506 8.76 -18.97 -0.71
C PRO A 506 10.15 -19.29 -0.15
N ALA A 507 10.98 -18.27 0.08
CA ALA A 507 12.31 -18.42 0.67
C ALA A 507 12.27 -19.03 2.08
N THR A 508 11.29 -18.67 2.92
CA THR A 508 11.16 -19.19 4.29
C THR A 508 10.98 -20.71 4.34
N LEU A 509 10.31 -21.27 3.34
CA LEU A 509 10.13 -22.72 3.18
C LEU A 509 11.31 -23.38 2.45
N LEU A 510 11.79 -22.76 1.38
CA LEU A 510 12.69 -23.42 0.42
C LEU A 510 14.18 -23.26 0.74
N VAL A 511 14.62 -22.16 1.35
CA VAL A 511 16.04 -21.96 1.68
C VAL A 511 16.56 -23.00 2.68
N PRO A 512 15.85 -23.37 3.76
CA PRO A 512 16.29 -24.45 4.66
C PRO A 512 16.44 -25.80 3.95
N LEU A 513 15.50 -26.15 3.06
CA LEU A 513 15.53 -27.37 2.26
C LEU A 513 16.71 -27.38 1.27
N CYS A 514 16.92 -26.27 0.55
CA CYS A 514 18.01 -26.10 -0.41
C CYS A 514 19.39 -26.18 0.27
N MET A 515 19.54 -25.59 1.46
CA MET A 515 20.78 -25.67 2.23
C MET A 515 21.02 -27.06 2.82
N LEU A 516 19.98 -27.74 3.33
CA LEU A 516 20.12 -29.13 3.80
C LEU A 516 20.52 -30.09 2.67
N LEU A 517 19.95 -29.94 1.48
CA LEU A 517 20.30 -30.73 0.30
C LEU A 517 21.72 -30.43 -0.21
N LYS A 518 22.18 -29.17 -0.10
CA LYS A 518 23.55 -28.76 -0.47
C LYS A 518 24.60 -29.26 0.53
N ASP A 519 24.33 -29.11 1.82
CA ASP A 519 25.24 -29.46 2.92
C ASP A 519 25.01 -30.90 3.42
N TRP A 520 24.49 -31.77 2.54
CA TRP A 520 24.24 -33.18 2.82
C TRP A 520 25.56 -33.95 2.90
N VAL A 521 25.76 -34.67 4.00
CA VAL A 521 26.97 -35.46 4.24
C VAL A 521 26.67 -36.94 4.05
N HIS A 522 27.51 -37.62 3.27
CA HIS A 522 27.42 -39.06 3.06
C HIS A 522 28.23 -39.79 4.14
N ASP A 523 27.55 -40.47 5.05
CA ASP A 523 28.11 -41.09 6.24
C ASP A 523 28.69 -42.49 5.93
N GLN A 524 30.01 -42.56 5.73
CA GLN A 524 30.70 -43.74 5.20
C GLN A 524 30.73 -44.96 6.15
N ASP A 525 30.34 -44.77 7.42
CA ASP A 525 30.23 -45.82 8.43
C ASP A 525 28.84 -46.51 8.44
N GLN A 526 27.88 -46.05 7.62
CA GLN A 526 26.59 -46.72 7.44
C GLN A 526 26.73 -48.06 6.68
N SER A 527 25.86 -49.01 7.04
CA SER A 527 25.84 -50.36 6.46
C SER A 527 24.80 -50.55 5.35
N GLU A 528 23.90 -49.57 5.17
CA GLU A 528 22.86 -49.52 4.15
C GLU A 528 22.71 -48.06 3.69
N PHE A 529 23.04 -47.76 2.44
CA PHE A 529 22.98 -46.40 1.87
C PHE A 529 21.64 -46.08 1.20
N THR A 530 20.86 -47.11 0.84
CA THR A 530 19.52 -46.99 0.24
C THR A 530 18.57 -46.08 1.05
N PRO A 531 18.47 -46.16 2.40
CA PRO A 531 17.59 -45.27 3.17
C PRO A 531 17.98 -43.79 3.07
N ALA A 532 19.27 -43.47 3.17
CA ALA A 532 19.79 -42.11 3.04
C ALA A 532 19.55 -41.54 1.62
N TYR A 533 19.66 -42.40 0.59
CA TYR A 533 19.28 -42.06 -0.79
C TYR A 533 17.78 -41.77 -0.92
N GLU A 534 16.91 -42.53 -0.26
CA GLU A 534 15.45 -42.34 -0.30
C GLU A 534 14.96 -41.10 0.47
N GLU A 535 15.61 -40.78 1.59
CA GLU A 535 15.40 -39.54 2.34
C GLU A 535 15.76 -38.32 1.48
N PHE A 536 16.97 -38.32 0.93
CA PHE A 536 17.43 -37.26 0.01
C PHE A 536 16.50 -37.13 -1.20
N ALA A 537 16.08 -38.24 -1.82
CA ALA A 537 15.21 -38.24 -3.00
C ALA A 537 13.84 -37.60 -2.72
N SER A 538 13.24 -37.92 -1.58
CA SER A 538 11.93 -37.39 -1.16
C SER A 538 12.00 -35.88 -0.90
N ILE A 539 13.06 -35.42 -0.22
CA ILE A 539 13.30 -34.00 0.09
C ILE A 539 13.62 -33.21 -1.19
N LEU A 540 14.47 -33.74 -2.07
CA LEU A 540 14.80 -33.15 -3.37
C LEU A 540 13.55 -33.01 -4.24
N LEU A 541 12.72 -34.05 -4.35
CA LEU A 541 11.54 -34.03 -5.22
C LEU A 541 10.46 -33.07 -4.73
N PHE A 542 10.21 -32.97 -3.42
CA PHE A 542 9.31 -31.95 -2.87
C PHE A 542 9.85 -30.53 -3.16
N THR A 543 11.15 -30.31 -2.95
CA THR A 543 11.81 -29.02 -3.22
C THR A 543 11.69 -28.64 -4.70
N MET A 544 12.01 -29.56 -5.63
CA MET A 544 11.86 -29.35 -7.07
C MET A 544 10.40 -29.14 -7.49
N ALA A 545 9.45 -29.86 -6.90
CA ALA A 545 8.03 -29.72 -7.23
C ALA A 545 7.48 -28.33 -6.83
N VAL A 546 7.88 -27.79 -5.68
CA VAL A 546 7.49 -26.45 -5.24
C VAL A 546 8.23 -25.36 -6.03
N LEU A 547 9.53 -25.51 -6.29
CA LEU A 547 10.29 -24.62 -7.18
C LEU A 547 9.66 -24.53 -8.57
N HIS A 548 9.39 -25.68 -9.20
CA HIS A 548 8.76 -25.74 -10.52
C HIS A 548 7.33 -25.18 -10.50
N ARG A 549 6.53 -25.50 -9.48
CA ARG A 549 5.13 -25.02 -9.36
C ARG A 549 5.07 -23.50 -9.46
N TYR A 550 6.00 -22.78 -8.85
CA TYR A 550 6.06 -21.31 -8.92
C TYR A 550 7.06 -20.77 -9.97
N ARG A 551 7.77 -21.65 -10.68
CA ARG A 551 8.92 -21.36 -11.55
C ARG A 551 9.98 -20.45 -10.89
N LEU A 552 10.33 -20.72 -9.64
CA LEU A 552 11.24 -19.89 -8.85
C LEU A 552 12.71 -20.08 -9.27
N THR A 553 13.44 -18.97 -9.42
CA THR A 553 14.88 -18.95 -9.70
C THR A 553 15.73 -18.89 -8.42
N SER A 554 17.06 -18.97 -8.56
CA SER A 554 17.98 -18.72 -7.45
C SER A 554 17.97 -17.26 -6.99
N GLU A 555 17.65 -16.32 -7.89
CA GLU A 555 17.48 -14.89 -7.60
C GLU A 555 16.18 -14.62 -6.83
N ASP A 556 15.07 -15.27 -7.21
CA ASP A 556 13.77 -15.19 -6.51
C ASP A 556 13.85 -15.57 -5.01
N LEU A 557 14.85 -16.40 -4.63
CA LEU A 557 15.07 -16.83 -3.24
C LEU A 557 16.23 -16.10 -2.54
N GLY A 558 16.91 -15.15 -3.20
CA GLY A 558 18.12 -14.51 -2.67
C GLY A 558 19.35 -15.42 -2.58
N MET A 559 19.33 -16.57 -3.28
CA MET A 559 20.37 -17.60 -3.27
C MET A 559 21.38 -17.47 -4.43
N ALA A 560 21.41 -16.32 -5.10
CA ALA A 560 22.28 -16.05 -6.24
C ALA A 560 23.77 -16.24 -5.87
N GLY A 561 24.52 -16.95 -6.72
CA GLY A 561 25.93 -17.26 -6.50
C GLY A 561 26.24 -18.30 -5.40
N MET A 562 25.24 -18.85 -4.69
CA MET A 562 25.48 -19.77 -3.56
C MET A 562 25.80 -21.23 -3.95
N GLY A 563 25.80 -21.57 -5.25
CA GLY A 563 26.16 -22.91 -5.74
C GLY A 563 25.21 -24.02 -5.25
N VAL A 564 23.90 -23.79 -5.37
CA VAL A 564 22.86 -24.76 -4.96
C VAL A 564 22.47 -25.62 -6.16
N PHE A 565 22.96 -26.86 -6.19
CA PHE A 565 22.81 -27.81 -7.30
C PHE A 565 21.36 -28.12 -7.72
N VAL A 566 20.37 -27.89 -6.85
CA VAL A 566 18.95 -28.07 -7.18
C VAL A 566 18.51 -27.15 -8.32
N PHE A 567 19.08 -25.94 -8.42
CA PHE A 567 18.81 -25.04 -9.54
C PHE A 567 19.50 -25.50 -10.83
N GLU A 568 20.75 -25.98 -10.74
CA GLU A 568 21.49 -26.56 -11.87
C GLU A 568 20.70 -27.73 -12.48
N ILE A 569 20.15 -28.64 -11.65
CA ILE A 569 19.28 -29.73 -12.13
C ILE A 569 18.03 -29.18 -12.86
N LEU A 570 17.44 -28.09 -12.39
CA LEU A 570 16.24 -27.53 -13.02
C LEU A 570 16.53 -26.71 -14.29
N SER A 571 17.72 -26.12 -14.45
CA SER A 571 18.11 -25.32 -15.63
C SER A 571 18.91 -26.09 -16.68
N GLU A 572 19.81 -26.97 -16.28
CA GLU A 572 20.80 -27.65 -17.14
C GLU A 572 20.44 -29.10 -17.46
N SER A 573 19.34 -29.65 -16.90
CA SER A 573 18.92 -31.05 -17.15
C SER A 573 18.60 -31.39 -18.60
N SER A 574 18.45 -30.40 -19.49
CA SER A 574 18.29 -30.64 -20.93
C SER A 574 19.60 -30.95 -21.66
N THR A 575 20.76 -30.71 -21.02
CA THR A 575 22.10 -30.88 -21.59
C THR A 575 22.88 -32.01 -20.92
N SER A 576 23.49 -32.89 -21.71
CA SER A 576 24.48 -33.88 -21.25
C SER A 576 25.91 -33.35 -21.41
N THR A 577 26.80 -33.74 -20.50
CA THR A 577 28.23 -33.39 -20.53
C THR A 577 29.01 -34.42 -21.36
N ALA A 578 29.95 -33.98 -22.20
CA ALA A 578 30.75 -34.91 -22.98
C ALA A 578 31.68 -35.75 -22.07
N LEU A 579 31.89 -37.02 -22.39
CA LEU A 579 32.75 -37.93 -21.60
C LEU A 579 34.21 -37.43 -21.45
N SER A 580 34.67 -36.58 -22.37
CA SER A 580 35.98 -35.91 -22.36
C SER A 580 36.05 -34.68 -21.45
N GLU A 581 34.91 -34.18 -20.99
CA GLU A 581 34.77 -32.99 -20.13
C GLU A 581 34.41 -33.37 -18.68
N LEU A 582 33.99 -34.62 -18.45
CA LEU A 582 33.78 -35.18 -17.12
C LEU A 582 35.10 -35.43 -16.40
N ASP A 583 35.16 -35.02 -15.13
CA ASP A 583 36.28 -35.32 -14.23
C ASP A 583 36.50 -36.84 -14.05
N PRO A 584 37.72 -37.31 -13.69
CA PRO A 584 37.99 -38.74 -13.54
C PRO A 584 37.11 -39.42 -12.47
N GLU A 585 36.73 -38.69 -11.43
CA GLU A 585 35.80 -39.14 -10.39
C GLU A 585 34.36 -39.25 -10.93
N GLN A 586 33.89 -38.24 -11.66
CA GLN A 586 32.58 -38.25 -12.33
C GLN A 586 32.47 -39.40 -13.34
N ASN A 587 33.49 -39.61 -14.16
CA ASN A 587 33.60 -40.75 -15.08
C ASN A 587 33.55 -42.09 -14.33
N GLN A 588 34.21 -42.19 -13.17
CA GLN A 588 34.16 -43.41 -12.33
C GLN A 588 32.75 -43.64 -11.74
N HIS A 589 32.07 -42.60 -11.28
CA HIS A 589 30.69 -42.69 -10.78
C HIS A 589 29.72 -43.10 -11.90
N LEU A 590 29.82 -42.47 -13.07
CA LEU A 590 29.00 -42.79 -14.24
C LEU A 590 29.16 -44.25 -14.67
N ALA A 591 30.41 -44.75 -14.74
CA ALA A 591 30.67 -46.15 -15.11
C ALA A 591 30.01 -47.14 -14.14
N LYS A 592 30.07 -46.89 -12.83
CA LYS A 592 29.48 -47.75 -11.79
C LYS A 592 27.95 -47.72 -11.80
N TRP A 593 27.34 -46.57 -12.08
CA TRP A 593 25.89 -46.47 -12.24
C TRP A 593 25.40 -47.16 -13.52
N LEU A 594 26.17 -47.10 -14.61
CA LEU A 594 25.87 -47.88 -15.83
C LEU A 594 26.00 -49.39 -15.59
N GLU A 595 27.01 -49.83 -14.83
CA GLU A 595 27.17 -51.23 -14.41
C GLU A 595 25.99 -51.68 -13.53
N GLY A 596 25.65 -50.93 -12.48
CA GLY A 596 24.56 -51.28 -11.54
C GLY A 596 23.15 -51.25 -12.14
N LEU A 597 22.90 -50.48 -13.21
CA LEU A 597 21.61 -50.44 -13.89
C LEU A 597 21.46 -51.47 -15.02
N PHE A 598 22.56 -51.86 -15.69
CA PHE A 598 22.49 -52.66 -16.93
C PHE A 598 23.28 -53.98 -16.90
N ALA A 599 23.97 -54.31 -15.80
CA ALA A 599 24.52 -55.65 -15.61
C ALA A 599 23.37 -56.69 -15.54
N THR A 600 23.44 -57.70 -16.40
CA THR A 600 22.47 -58.80 -16.45
C THR A 600 23.04 -60.08 -15.85
N ASP A 601 22.20 -60.84 -15.15
CA ASP A 601 22.53 -62.18 -14.67
C ASP A 601 22.52 -63.24 -15.80
N ASP A 602 22.79 -64.51 -15.44
CA ASP A 602 22.75 -65.66 -16.37
C ASP A 602 21.35 -65.92 -16.98
N GLN A 603 20.30 -65.28 -16.47
CA GLN A 603 18.92 -65.37 -16.97
C GLN A 603 18.55 -64.18 -17.88
N GLY A 604 19.38 -63.14 -17.92
CA GLY A 604 19.18 -61.93 -18.72
C GLY A 604 18.45 -60.80 -17.99
N GLU A 605 18.16 -60.96 -16.70
CA GLU A 605 17.52 -59.94 -15.86
C GLU A 605 18.56 -59.03 -15.22
N THR A 606 18.23 -57.76 -14.99
CA THR A 606 19.15 -56.79 -14.38
C THR A 606 19.42 -57.12 -12.92
N SER A 607 20.70 -57.23 -12.53
CA SER A 607 21.13 -57.69 -11.19
C SER A 607 20.72 -56.78 -10.02
N GLY A 608 20.18 -55.59 -10.30
CA GLY A 608 19.79 -54.59 -9.31
C GLY A 608 20.95 -53.71 -8.85
N ILE A 609 20.63 -52.52 -8.36
CA ILE A 609 21.61 -51.56 -7.86
C ILE A 609 22.15 -52.07 -6.53
N SER A 610 23.46 -52.30 -6.44
CA SER A 610 24.11 -52.70 -5.19
C SER A 610 24.44 -51.49 -4.31
N ASP A 611 24.41 -51.69 -3.01
CA ASP A 611 24.63 -50.62 -2.02
C ASP A 611 26.05 -50.02 -2.09
N GLU A 612 27.04 -50.77 -2.62
CA GLU A 612 28.39 -50.26 -2.89
C GLU A 612 28.42 -49.22 -4.03
N VAL A 613 27.47 -49.24 -4.99
CA VAL A 613 27.31 -48.16 -5.99
C VAL A 613 26.83 -46.87 -5.31
N MET A 614 25.90 -47.00 -4.37
CA MET A 614 25.38 -45.87 -3.58
C MET A 614 26.41 -45.34 -2.58
N ARG A 615 27.23 -46.21 -2.00
CA ARG A 615 28.35 -45.85 -1.10
C ARG A 615 29.46 -45.07 -1.80
N GLN A 616 29.73 -45.41 -3.05
CA GLN A 616 30.85 -44.87 -3.81
C GLN A 616 30.49 -43.58 -4.56
N CYS A 617 29.22 -43.14 -4.56
CA CYS A 617 28.77 -41.93 -5.23
C CYS A 617 27.71 -41.23 -4.35
N PRO A 618 27.92 -39.98 -3.88
CA PRO A 618 26.90 -39.28 -3.11
C PRO A 618 25.70 -38.91 -3.98
N PRO A 619 24.46 -38.84 -3.43
CA PRO A 619 23.25 -38.55 -4.21
C PRO A 619 23.36 -37.31 -5.10
N GLN A 620 23.94 -36.23 -4.58
CA GLN A 620 24.19 -34.97 -5.29
C GLN A 620 24.99 -35.16 -6.60
N ALA A 621 25.99 -36.05 -6.59
CA ALA A 621 26.81 -36.35 -7.75
C ALA A 621 26.06 -37.26 -8.73
N PHE A 622 25.30 -38.24 -8.24
CA PHE A 622 24.44 -39.07 -9.08
C PHE A 622 23.44 -38.22 -9.88
N TYR A 623 22.66 -37.35 -9.21
CA TYR A 623 21.61 -36.56 -9.90
C TYR A 623 22.15 -35.61 -10.96
N ARG A 624 23.36 -35.06 -10.80
CA ARG A 624 24.06 -34.27 -11.83
C ARG A 624 24.46 -35.11 -13.07
N LEU A 625 24.74 -36.40 -12.91
CA LEU A 625 25.18 -37.29 -14.00
C LEU A 625 24.02 -37.90 -14.82
N VAL A 626 22.76 -37.73 -14.39
CA VAL A 626 21.60 -38.41 -15.02
C VAL A 626 21.40 -38.06 -16.50
N PRO A 627 21.50 -36.79 -16.97
CA PRO A 627 21.37 -36.48 -18.39
C PRO A 627 22.38 -37.25 -19.26
N THR A 628 23.64 -37.31 -18.82
CA THR A 628 24.71 -38.05 -19.49
C THR A 628 24.49 -39.57 -19.40
N LEU A 629 23.97 -40.08 -18.27
CA LEU A 629 23.60 -41.48 -18.12
C LEU A 629 22.53 -41.89 -19.14
N PHE A 630 21.48 -41.07 -19.31
CA PHE A 630 20.45 -41.31 -20.33
C PHE A 630 21.03 -41.31 -21.74
N GLU A 631 21.93 -40.35 -22.06
CA GLU A 631 22.60 -40.32 -23.36
C GLU A 631 23.41 -41.60 -23.64
N GLN A 632 24.30 -41.99 -22.72
CA GLN A 632 25.14 -43.17 -22.93
C GLN A 632 24.29 -44.45 -23.02
N SER A 633 23.20 -44.55 -22.25
CA SER A 633 22.28 -45.68 -22.29
C SER A 633 21.59 -45.82 -23.66
N VAL A 634 21.07 -44.73 -24.21
CA VAL A 634 20.44 -44.70 -25.55
C VAL A 634 21.49 -44.97 -26.65
N MET A 635 22.67 -44.38 -26.55
CA MET A 635 23.74 -44.55 -27.54
C MET A 635 24.34 -45.96 -27.53
N ALA A 636 24.46 -46.60 -26.36
CA ALA A 636 24.88 -48.01 -26.24
C ALA A 636 23.86 -48.97 -26.88
N CYS A 637 22.55 -48.72 -26.69
CA CYS A 637 21.52 -49.53 -27.35
C CYS A 637 21.47 -49.30 -28.87
N LYS A 638 21.53 -48.04 -29.32
CA LYS A 638 21.58 -47.67 -30.75
C LYS A 638 22.79 -48.25 -31.49
N SER A 639 23.92 -48.39 -30.81
CA SER A 639 25.15 -49.00 -31.36
C SER A 639 25.20 -50.53 -31.23
N GLY A 640 24.16 -51.16 -30.66
CA GLY A 640 24.05 -52.61 -30.53
C GLY A 640 24.85 -53.23 -29.38
N HIS A 641 25.46 -52.43 -28.51
CA HIS A 641 26.16 -52.90 -27.31
C HIS A 641 25.20 -53.32 -26.18
N MET A 642 23.94 -52.87 -26.21
CA MET A 642 22.91 -53.20 -25.23
C MET A 642 21.57 -53.52 -25.91
N SER A 643 20.84 -54.52 -25.40
CA SER A 643 19.51 -54.88 -25.94
C SER A 643 18.43 -53.87 -25.51
N LEU A 644 17.37 -53.71 -26.33
CA LEU A 644 16.24 -52.83 -25.99
C LEU A 644 15.46 -53.33 -24.75
N SER A 645 15.48 -54.63 -24.46
CA SER A 645 14.95 -55.20 -23.21
C SER A 645 15.79 -54.80 -22.01
N THR A 646 17.12 -54.96 -22.08
CA THR A 646 18.06 -54.56 -21.01
C THR A 646 17.94 -53.07 -20.70
N LEU A 647 17.85 -52.22 -21.74
CA LEU A 647 17.65 -50.78 -21.57
C LEU A 647 16.31 -50.45 -20.87
N LYS A 648 15.24 -51.18 -21.15
CA LYS A 648 13.95 -51.01 -20.45
C LYS A 648 14.04 -51.45 -19.00
N SER A 649 14.47 -52.68 -18.72
CA SER A 649 14.59 -53.19 -17.34
C SER A 649 15.50 -52.30 -16.48
N GLY A 650 16.65 -51.85 -16.99
CA GLY A 650 17.56 -50.97 -16.26
C GLY A 650 17.00 -49.56 -16.01
N LEU A 651 16.25 -48.98 -16.97
CA LEU A 651 15.57 -47.70 -16.75
C LEU A 651 14.31 -47.83 -15.88
N GLU A 652 13.71 -49.03 -15.76
CA GLU A 652 12.62 -49.30 -14.82
C GLU A 652 13.08 -49.27 -13.36
N LEU A 653 14.36 -49.54 -13.08
CA LEU A 653 14.94 -49.34 -11.74
C LEU A 653 14.92 -47.86 -11.29
N LEU A 654 14.81 -46.90 -12.23
CA LEU A 654 14.62 -45.48 -11.92
C LEU A 654 13.19 -45.14 -11.47
N LEU A 655 12.26 -46.11 -11.49
CA LEU A 655 10.91 -45.98 -10.93
C LEU A 655 10.86 -46.26 -9.41
N GLU A 656 11.97 -46.67 -8.79
CA GLU A 656 12.07 -46.85 -7.35
C GLU A 656 12.14 -45.50 -6.60
N PRO A 657 11.57 -45.39 -5.38
CA PRO A 657 11.42 -44.09 -4.68
C PRO A 657 12.72 -43.31 -4.50
N PHE A 658 13.84 -43.99 -4.31
CA PHE A 658 15.15 -43.40 -4.07
C PHE A 658 15.88 -42.89 -5.32
N LEU A 659 15.41 -43.25 -6.52
CA LEU A 659 15.92 -42.74 -7.81
C LEU A 659 14.89 -41.95 -8.61
N LEU A 660 13.61 -42.01 -8.25
CA LEU A 660 12.52 -41.33 -8.97
C LEU A 660 12.76 -39.86 -9.36
N PRO A 661 13.42 -39.00 -8.56
CA PRO A 661 13.71 -37.62 -8.97
C PRO A 661 14.64 -37.52 -10.19
N ALA A 662 15.41 -38.56 -10.50
CA ALA A 662 16.31 -38.65 -11.65
C ALA A 662 15.54 -38.55 -12.97
N LEU A 663 14.28 -39.02 -12.97
CA LEU A 663 13.39 -38.90 -14.12
C LEU A 663 13.15 -37.43 -14.51
N VAL A 664 13.25 -36.46 -13.60
CA VAL A 664 13.23 -35.03 -13.98
C VAL A 664 14.43 -34.71 -14.89
N GLY A 665 15.63 -35.16 -14.51
CA GLY A 665 16.85 -34.98 -15.33
C GLY A 665 16.77 -35.72 -16.67
N GLY A 666 16.51 -37.03 -16.63
CA GLY A 666 16.52 -37.88 -17.82
C GLY A 666 15.41 -37.56 -18.83
N LEU A 667 14.23 -37.15 -18.37
CA LEU A 667 13.14 -36.73 -19.25
C LEU A 667 13.37 -35.33 -19.82
N SER A 668 13.97 -34.39 -19.07
CA SER A 668 14.41 -33.09 -19.61
C SER A 668 15.46 -33.23 -20.72
N TRP A 669 16.41 -34.16 -20.58
CA TRP A 669 17.37 -34.47 -21.64
C TRP A 669 16.67 -35.01 -22.90
N LEU A 670 15.68 -35.90 -22.74
CA LEU A 670 14.86 -36.38 -23.87
C LEU A 670 14.05 -35.27 -24.56
N ILE A 671 13.67 -34.20 -23.83
CA ILE A 671 12.98 -33.04 -24.38
C ILE A 671 13.94 -32.13 -25.17
N GLY A 672 15.16 -31.93 -24.65
CA GLY A 672 16.21 -31.13 -25.31
C GLY A 672 16.78 -31.79 -26.58
N ARG A 673 16.72 -33.12 -26.66
CA ARG A 673 17.16 -33.90 -27.82
C ARG A 673 16.22 -33.73 -29.01
N SER A 674 16.77 -33.33 -30.16
CA SER A 674 16.04 -33.31 -31.43
C SER A 674 15.61 -34.72 -31.85
N TRP A 675 14.30 -34.89 -32.09
CA TRP A 675 13.71 -36.14 -32.58
C TRP A 675 14.20 -36.58 -33.96
N GLU A 676 14.79 -35.68 -34.77
CA GLU A 676 15.05 -35.96 -36.19
C GLU A 676 16.50 -36.35 -36.47
N ASP A 677 17.48 -35.79 -35.75
CA ASP A 677 18.90 -35.87 -36.08
C ASP A 677 19.54 -37.25 -35.78
N HIS A 678 18.80 -38.15 -35.14
CA HIS A 678 19.36 -39.36 -34.55
C HIS A 678 18.64 -40.66 -34.93
N ASN A 679 17.46 -40.61 -35.58
CA ASN A 679 16.69 -41.76 -36.04
C ASN A 679 16.43 -42.85 -34.97
N ASP A 680 16.27 -42.43 -33.72
CA ASP A 680 16.05 -43.26 -32.52
C ASP A 680 14.62 -43.10 -31.93
N VAL A 681 13.76 -42.29 -32.56
CA VAL A 681 12.37 -41.98 -32.14
C VAL A 681 11.58 -43.20 -31.64
N ASP A 682 11.59 -44.31 -32.38
CA ASP A 682 10.81 -45.51 -32.03
C ASP A 682 11.41 -46.30 -30.84
N VAL A 683 12.66 -46.05 -30.46
CA VAL A 683 13.25 -46.50 -29.19
C VAL A 683 12.87 -45.53 -28.07
N LEU A 684 13.02 -44.22 -28.30
CA LEU A 684 12.72 -43.18 -27.31
C LEU A 684 11.25 -43.19 -26.87
N LEU A 685 10.29 -43.33 -27.81
CA LEU A 685 8.87 -43.44 -27.49
C LEU A 685 8.54 -44.70 -26.67
N GLN A 686 9.24 -45.80 -26.88
CA GLN A 686 9.04 -47.05 -26.11
C GLN A 686 9.62 -46.99 -24.70
N ILE A 687 10.73 -46.26 -24.49
CA ILE A 687 11.27 -45.97 -23.17
C ILE A 687 10.30 -45.03 -22.43
N LEU A 688 9.90 -43.95 -23.11
CA LEU A 688 9.06 -42.91 -22.55
C LEU A 688 7.66 -43.42 -22.18
N ASP A 689 7.01 -44.27 -22.97
CA ASP A 689 5.72 -44.89 -22.58
C ASP A 689 5.86 -45.72 -21.29
N LYS A 690 6.95 -46.47 -21.12
CA LYS A 690 7.18 -47.27 -19.91
C LYS A 690 7.47 -46.41 -18.68
N LEU A 691 8.22 -45.31 -18.84
CA LEU A 691 8.49 -44.36 -17.74
C LEU A 691 7.27 -43.49 -17.38
N LEU A 692 6.40 -43.17 -18.34
CA LEU A 692 5.15 -42.42 -18.10
C LEU A 692 4.02 -43.31 -17.53
N ARG A 693 4.08 -44.63 -17.76
CA ARG A 693 3.04 -45.60 -17.36
C ARG A 693 3.63 -46.80 -16.58
N PRO A 694 4.07 -46.59 -15.32
CA PRO A 694 4.58 -47.68 -14.48
C PRO A 694 3.53 -48.78 -14.27
N SER A 695 3.97 -50.04 -14.34
CA SER A 695 3.10 -51.23 -14.32
C SER A 695 2.34 -51.40 -13.00
N SER A 696 3.01 -51.12 -11.88
CA SER A 696 2.51 -51.27 -10.51
C SER A 696 3.50 -50.59 -9.55
N SER A 697 3.04 -49.70 -8.68
CA SER A 697 3.87 -49.08 -7.64
C SER A 697 3.03 -48.64 -6.44
N SER A 698 3.68 -48.43 -5.29
CA SER A 698 3.01 -48.05 -4.04
C SER A 698 2.27 -46.71 -4.14
N ALA A 699 1.31 -46.46 -3.26
CA ALA A 699 0.58 -45.18 -3.24
C ALA A 699 1.49 -43.96 -3.04
N GLU A 700 2.64 -44.13 -2.39
CA GLU A 700 3.63 -43.07 -2.15
C GLU A 700 4.52 -42.88 -3.38
N THR A 701 5.04 -43.97 -3.96
CA THR A 701 5.76 -43.96 -5.24
C THR A 701 4.91 -43.33 -6.35
N GLN A 702 3.60 -43.60 -6.38
CA GLN A 702 2.65 -42.96 -7.31
C GLN A 702 2.49 -41.46 -7.05
N ALA A 703 2.49 -41.00 -5.80
CA ALA A 703 2.39 -39.57 -5.49
C ALA A 703 3.67 -38.83 -5.92
N MET A 704 4.84 -39.41 -5.65
CA MET A 704 6.13 -38.93 -6.13
C MET A 704 6.18 -38.93 -7.68
N HIS A 705 5.68 -39.99 -8.34
CA HIS A 705 5.66 -40.08 -9.81
C HIS A 705 4.75 -39.02 -10.43
N ARG A 706 3.57 -38.76 -9.87
CA ARG A 706 2.70 -37.64 -10.27
C ARG A 706 3.38 -36.28 -10.11
N ALA A 707 4.28 -36.11 -9.14
CA ALA A 707 5.06 -34.89 -8.97
C ALA A 707 6.16 -34.75 -10.04
N VAL A 708 6.90 -35.83 -10.35
CA VAL A 708 7.82 -35.88 -11.51
C VAL A 708 7.08 -35.51 -12.79
N LEU A 709 5.93 -36.15 -13.06
CA LEU A 709 5.09 -35.84 -14.22
C LEU A 709 4.62 -34.37 -14.19
N GLY A 710 4.24 -33.85 -13.03
CA GLY A 710 3.93 -32.43 -12.85
C GLY A 710 5.06 -31.46 -13.21
N ILE A 711 6.33 -31.87 -13.05
CA ILE A 711 7.49 -31.07 -13.47
C ILE A 711 7.69 -31.12 -14.99
N ILE A 712 7.64 -32.33 -15.59
CA ILE A 712 8.03 -32.52 -16.99
C ILE A 712 6.87 -32.39 -18.01
N ALA A 713 5.61 -32.34 -17.57
CA ALA A 713 4.46 -32.46 -18.49
C ALA A 713 4.34 -31.31 -19.50
N GLU A 714 4.46 -30.05 -19.06
CA GLU A 714 4.32 -28.89 -19.95
C GLU A 714 5.36 -28.89 -21.10
N PRO A 715 6.68 -29.01 -20.84
CA PRO A 715 7.67 -29.06 -21.92
C PRO A 715 7.62 -30.36 -22.72
N LEU A 716 7.28 -31.51 -22.11
CA LEU A 716 7.17 -32.78 -22.85
C LEU A 716 5.96 -32.81 -23.78
N GLU A 717 4.81 -32.27 -23.36
CA GLU A 717 3.62 -32.20 -24.21
C GLU A 717 3.86 -31.29 -25.42
N CYS A 718 4.59 -30.18 -25.25
CA CYS A 718 5.04 -29.34 -26.37
C CYS A 718 5.95 -30.12 -27.34
N SER A 719 6.99 -30.79 -26.83
CA SER A 719 7.94 -31.56 -27.66
C SER A 719 7.25 -32.73 -28.41
N LEU A 720 6.29 -33.40 -27.76
CA LEU A 720 5.45 -34.42 -28.41
C LEU A 720 4.47 -33.81 -29.43
N GLN A 721 3.91 -32.61 -29.19
CA GLN A 721 3.11 -31.92 -30.21
C GLN A 721 3.94 -31.61 -31.46
N ASP A 722 5.20 -31.18 -31.32
CA ASP A 722 6.08 -30.92 -32.48
C ASP A 722 6.52 -32.19 -33.21
N LEU A 723 6.74 -33.30 -32.50
CA LEU A 723 6.89 -34.61 -33.13
C LEU A 723 5.63 -34.99 -33.92
N LEU A 724 4.43 -34.85 -33.34
CA LEU A 724 3.16 -35.21 -33.98
C LEU A 724 2.81 -34.32 -35.18
N ARG A 725 3.20 -33.04 -35.17
CA ARG A 725 3.09 -32.14 -36.34
C ARG A 725 3.89 -32.65 -37.54
N LYS A 726 5.03 -33.30 -37.31
CA LYS A 726 5.90 -33.86 -38.34
C LYS A 726 5.57 -35.32 -38.69
N ARG A 727 5.11 -36.11 -37.72
CA ARG A 727 4.83 -37.55 -37.82
C ARG A 727 3.49 -37.94 -37.16
N PRO A 728 2.34 -37.67 -37.83
CA PRO A 728 1.01 -37.96 -37.29
C PRO A 728 0.68 -39.46 -37.23
N ASP A 729 1.52 -40.35 -37.78
CA ASP A 729 1.37 -41.80 -37.72
C ASP A 729 1.59 -42.41 -36.32
N LYS A 730 2.24 -41.67 -35.41
CA LYS A 730 2.63 -42.17 -34.09
C LYS A 730 1.47 -42.11 -33.08
N SER A 731 0.62 -43.14 -33.08
CA SER A 731 -0.50 -43.29 -32.14
C SER A 731 -0.09 -43.31 -30.66
N VAL A 732 1.08 -43.88 -30.34
CA VAL A 732 1.62 -43.94 -28.96
C VAL A 732 1.83 -42.53 -28.40
N ALA A 733 2.46 -41.64 -29.18
CA ALA A 733 2.69 -40.25 -28.79
C ALA A 733 1.39 -39.44 -28.58
N HIS A 734 0.30 -39.77 -29.29
CA HIS A 734 -1.03 -39.18 -29.03
C HIS A 734 -1.57 -39.58 -27.65
N GLY A 735 -1.47 -40.87 -27.29
CA GLY A 735 -1.88 -41.37 -25.97
C GLY A 735 -1.06 -40.77 -24.82
N MET A 736 0.21 -40.46 -25.07
CA MET A 736 1.10 -39.80 -24.11
C MET A 736 0.78 -38.31 -23.96
N SER A 737 0.58 -37.57 -25.05
CA SER A 737 0.10 -36.18 -25.01
C SER A 737 -1.23 -36.06 -24.25
N ALA A 738 -2.17 -36.98 -24.47
CA ALA A 738 -3.43 -37.04 -23.71
C ALA A 738 -3.21 -37.28 -22.21
N LEU A 739 -2.27 -38.17 -21.84
CA LEU A 739 -1.90 -38.45 -20.45
C LEU A 739 -1.22 -37.25 -19.76
N LEU A 740 -0.35 -36.52 -20.47
CA LEU A 740 0.39 -35.39 -19.89
C LEU A 740 -0.52 -34.17 -19.65
N ARG A 741 -1.55 -33.97 -20.46
CA ARG A 741 -2.52 -32.86 -20.30
C ARG A 741 -3.24 -32.84 -18.96
N GLN A 742 -3.42 -33.98 -18.29
CA GLN A 742 -4.02 -34.01 -16.94
C GLN A 742 -3.12 -33.34 -15.87
N TYR A 743 -1.84 -33.13 -16.18
CA TYR A 743 -0.86 -32.44 -15.33
C TYR A 743 -0.59 -30.98 -15.79
N ALA A 744 -1.27 -30.46 -16.81
CA ALA A 744 -1.03 -29.10 -17.32
C ALA A 744 -1.31 -27.98 -16.29
N ASP A 745 -2.09 -28.26 -15.24
CA ASP A 745 -2.31 -27.36 -14.09
C ASP A 745 -1.24 -27.54 -12.97
N SER A 746 -0.05 -28.04 -13.30
CA SER A 746 1.04 -28.21 -12.33
C SER A 746 1.74 -26.91 -11.95
N THR A 747 1.77 -25.92 -12.86
CA THR A 747 2.39 -24.61 -12.64
C THR A 747 1.37 -23.54 -12.26
N ARG A 748 1.81 -22.60 -11.42
CA ARG A 748 1.22 -21.28 -11.16
C ARG A 748 2.15 -20.21 -11.70
N SER A 749 2.47 -20.30 -12.99
CA SER A 749 3.27 -19.29 -13.68
C SER A 749 2.48 -18.02 -13.95
N GLY A 750 3.18 -16.88 -14.05
CA GLY A 750 2.63 -15.64 -14.61
C GLY A 750 2.40 -15.73 -16.13
N CYS A 751 3.01 -16.68 -16.82
CA CYS A 751 2.78 -16.89 -18.26
C CYS A 751 1.35 -17.41 -18.51
N SER A 752 0.57 -16.71 -19.35
CA SER A 752 -0.81 -17.11 -19.65
C SER A 752 -0.92 -18.27 -20.63
N ARG A 753 -2.05 -18.99 -20.52
CA ARG A 753 -2.36 -20.15 -21.37
C ARG A 753 -2.55 -19.70 -22.81
N LYS A 754 -2.18 -20.54 -23.78
CA LYS A 754 -2.41 -20.25 -25.21
C LYS A 754 -3.87 -19.92 -25.55
N ALA A 755 -4.84 -20.47 -24.81
CA ALA A 755 -6.26 -20.13 -24.96
C ALA A 755 -6.61 -18.73 -24.45
N GLU A 756 -5.96 -18.24 -23.39
CA GLU A 756 -6.13 -16.89 -22.84
C GLU A 756 -5.47 -15.85 -23.75
N ILE A 757 -4.24 -16.12 -24.22
CA ILE A 757 -3.56 -15.30 -25.23
C ILE A 757 -4.43 -15.20 -26.50
N ASN A 758 -4.99 -16.32 -26.98
CA ASN A 758 -5.92 -16.30 -28.11
C ASN A 758 -7.22 -15.53 -27.82
N LYS A 759 -7.70 -15.47 -26.56
CA LYS A 759 -8.86 -14.66 -26.15
C LYS A 759 -8.52 -13.16 -26.16
N TRP A 760 -7.35 -12.77 -25.69
CA TRP A 760 -6.92 -11.37 -25.59
C TRP A 760 -6.22 -10.83 -26.85
N ALA A 761 -5.95 -11.67 -27.84
CA ALA A 761 -5.51 -11.29 -29.18
C ALA A 761 -6.57 -11.61 -30.25
N ALA A 762 -7.82 -11.85 -29.85
CA ALA A 762 -8.91 -12.28 -30.73
C ALA A 762 -9.26 -11.26 -31.83
N THR A 763 -8.98 -9.97 -31.60
CA THR A 763 -9.15 -8.91 -32.62
C THR A 763 -7.97 -8.82 -33.60
N GLY A 764 -6.86 -9.50 -33.31
CA GLY A 764 -5.58 -9.32 -33.99
C GLY A 764 -4.81 -8.05 -33.59
N ASN A 765 -5.35 -7.18 -32.73
CA ASN A 765 -4.69 -5.97 -32.25
C ASN A 765 -4.56 -5.97 -30.72
N VAL A 766 -3.44 -6.51 -30.26
CA VAL A 766 -3.02 -6.62 -28.85
C VAL A 766 -3.10 -5.26 -28.11
N THR A 767 -2.74 -4.16 -28.76
CA THR A 767 -2.80 -2.79 -28.21
C THR A 767 -4.24 -2.27 -28.07
N HIS A 768 -5.16 -2.67 -28.96
CA HIS A 768 -6.59 -2.36 -28.85
C HIS A 768 -7.20 -3.11 -27.66
N ASP A 769 -6.88 -4.39 -27.50
CA ASP A 769 -7.51 -5.24 -26.48
C ASP A 769 -7.02 -4.89 -25.06
N LEU A 770 -5.75 -4.50 -24.92
CA LEU A 770 -5.24 -3.83 -23.70
C LEU A 770 -6.01 -2.53 -23.41
N ARG A 771 -6.17 -1.64 -24.41
CA ARG A 771 -6.90 -0.37 -24.26
C ARG A 771 -8.36 -0.60 -23.84
N HIS A 772 -9.02 -1.61 -24.41
CA HIS A 772 -10.41 -1.97 -24.09
C HIS A 772 -10.53 -2.37 -22.62
N ALA A 773 -9.73 -3.33 -22.14
CA ALA A 773 -9.82 -3.84 -20.78
C ALA A 773 -9.52 -2.78 -19.70
N VAL A 774 -8.63 -1.83 -19.96
CA VAL A 774 -8.39 -0.69 -19.04
C VAL A 774 -9.54 0.33 -19.12
N LYS A 775 -10.13 0.56 -20.30
CA LYS A 775 -11.32 1.42 -20.46
C LYS A 775 -12.55 0.84 -19.77
N ASP A 776 -12.71 -0.49 -19.78
CA ASP A 776 -13.75 -1.20 -19.02
C ASP A 776 -13.59 -0.93 -17.51
N LEU A 777 -12.38 -1.11 -16.96
CA LEU A 777 -12.05 -0.80 -15.55
C LEU A 777 -12.39 0.65 -15.18
N ILE A 778 -12.00 1.63 -16.00
CA ILE A 778 -12.28 3.05 -15.76
C ILE A 778 -13.79 3.33 -15.78
N SER A 779 -14.52 2.76 -16.74
CA SER A 779 -15.98 2.93 -16.84
C SER A 779 -16.74 2.28 -15.67
N TRP A 780 -16.32 1.08 -15.25
CA TRP A 780 -16.90 0.39 -14.09
C TRP A 780 -16.59 1.13 -12.78
N ALA A 781 -15.37 1.65 -12.62
CA ALA A 781 -15.00 2.46 -11.47
C ALA A 781 -15.70 3.83 -11.40
N ALA A 782 -16.19 4.34 -12.54
CA ALA A 782 -17.02 5.55 -12.61
C ALA A 782 -18.53 5.28 -12.37
N ASN A 783 -18.97 4.02 -12.38
CA ASN A 783 -20.37 3.67 -12.13
C ASN A 783 -20.66 3.65 -10.62
N ALA A 784 -21.54 4.56 -10.17
CA ALA A 784 -22.00 4.61 -8.78
C ALA A 784 -22.93 3.43 -8.38
N THR A 785 -23.39 2.62 -9.35
CA THR A 785 -24.28 1.48 -9.10
C THR A 785 -23.49 0.17 -8.89
N PRO A 786 -23.84 -0.65 -7.89
CA PRO A 786 -23.28 -1.99 -7.72
C PRO A 786 -23.55 -2.86 -8.95
N THR A 787 -22.54 -2.98 -9.80
CA THR A 787 -22.53 -3.76 -11.04
C THR A 787 -21.43 -4.80 -10.99
N ALA A 788 -21.63 -5.92 -11.69
CA ALA A 788 -20.65 -7.00 -11.75
C ALA A 788 -19.30 -6.50 -12.31
N PRO A 789 -18.16 -6.94 -11.76
CA PRO A 789 -16.83 -6.49 -12.17
C PRO A 789 -16.47 -6.96 -13.60
N PRO A 790 -15.63 -6.19 -14.32
CA PRO A 790 -15.15 -6.57 -15.65
C PRO A 790 -14.24 -7.81 -15.58
N GLN A 791 -14.13 -8.56 -16.68
CA GLN A 791 -13.29 -9.78 -16.82
C GLN A 791 -11.78 -9.50 -16.85
N TYR A 792 -11.31 -8.51 -16.09
CA TYR A 792 -9.91 -8.17 -15.92
C TYR A 792 -9.14 -9.27 -15.19
N GLN A 793 -7.94 -9.59 -15.67
CA GLN A 793 -7.02 -10.52 -15.01
C GLN A 793 -5.62 -9.90 -15.10
N HIS A 794 -4.91 -9.75 -13.98
CA HIS A 794 -3.60 -9.08 -14.00
C HIS A 794 -2.57 -9.76 -14.93
N GLN A 795 -2.71 -11.08 -15.11
CA GLN A 795 -1.93 -11.89 -16.05
C GLN A 795 -2.00 -11.40 -17.51
N MET A 796 -3.09 -10.73 -17.89
CA MET A 796 -3.20 -10.03 -19.16
C MET A 796 -2.16 -8.91 -19.23
N ILE A 797 -2.03 -8.04 -18.21
CA ILE A 797 -1.03 -6.95 -18.20
C ILE A 797 0.40 -7.49 -18.33
N ILE A 798 0.71 -8.60 -17.63
CA ILE A 798 2.00 -9.29 -17.74
C ILE A 798 2.25 -9.68 -19.20
N THR A 799 1.32 -10.45 -19.78
CA THR A 799 1.37 -10.90 -21.19
C THR A 799 1.46 -9.75 -22.20
N MET A 800 0.74 -8.65 -21.96
CA MET A 800 0.78 -7.48 -22.86
C MET A 800 2.11 -6.75 -22.78
N CYS A 801 2.76 -6.69 -21.62
CA CYS A 801 4.11 -6.13 -21.49
C CYS A 801 5.15 -7.03 -22.16
N ASP A 802 5.04 -8.36 -22.01
CA ASP A 802 5.93 -9.33 -22.68
C ASP A 802 5.82 -9.25 -24.22
N LEU A 803 4.64 -8.91 -24.76
CA LEU A 803 4.38 -8.82 -26.20
C LEU A 803 4.64 -7.43 -26.82
N LEU A 804 4.41 -6.34 -26.07
CA LEU A 804 4.48 -4.96 -26.58
C LEU A 804 5.69 -4.17 -26.06
N GLY A 805 6.31 -4.61 -24.96
CA GLY A 805 7.31 -3.85 -24.22
C GLY A 805 6.71 -2.76 -23.30
N PRO A 806 7.43 -2.34 -22.24
CA PRO A 806 6.89 -1.43 -21.23
C PRO A 806 6.53 -0.04 -21.78
N GLN A 807 7.29 0.47 -22.76
CA GLN A 807 7.02 1.75 -23.41
C GLN A 807 5.61 1.80 -24.02
N ALA A 808 5.26 0.83 -24.85
CA ALA A 808 3.97 0.79 -25.54
C ALA A 808 2.79 0.62 -24.57
N VAL A 809 2.99 -0.08 -23.45
CA VAL A 809 1.99 -0.19 -22.37
C VAL A 809 1.77 1.17 -21.69
N ILE A 810 2.85 1.91 -21.37
CA ILE A 810 2.76 3.25 -20.79
C ILE A 810 2.13 4.24 -21.78
N GLU A 811 2.50 4.21 -23.07
CA GLU A 811 1.88 5.04 -24.11
C GLU A 811 0.35 4.82 -24.21
N VAL A 812 -0.14 3.59 -24.04
CA VAL A 812 -1.59 3.30 -23.97
C VAL A 812 -2.24 3.94 -22.75
N PHE A 813 -1.60 3.87 -21.57
CA PHE A 813 -2.12 4.50 -20.34
C PHE A 813 -2.16 6.03 -20.48
N LEU A 814 -1.06 6.66 -20.94
CA LEU A 814 -0.98 8.09 -21.22
C LEU A 814 -1.98 8.56 -22.29
N CYS A 815 -2.38 7.68 -23.21
CA CYS A 815 -3.41 7.99 -24.20
C CYS A 815 -4.83 7.89 -23.58
N LEU A 816 -5.12 6.84 -22.81
CA LEU A 816 -6.40 6.68 -22.09
C LEU A 816 -6.66 7.82 -21.09
N MET A 817 -5.64 8.27 -20.36
CA MET A 817 -5.74 9.40 -19.44
C MET A 817 -6.04 10.73 -20.16
N ARG A 818 -5.60 10.88 -21.43
CA ARG A 818 -5.94 12.04 -22.29
C ARG A 818 -7.31 11.92 -22.96
N GLU A 819 -7.78 10.71 -23.24
CA GLU A 819 -9.14 10.44 -23.72
C GLU A 819 -10.20 10.67 -22.62
N ALA A 820 -9.83 10.54 -21.34
CA ALA A 820 -10.73 10.63 -20.19
C ALA A 820 -11.07 12.08 -19.82
N MET A 821 -12.33 12.49 -20.04
CA MET A 821 -12.86 13.78 -19.57
C MET A 821 -13.06 13.81 -18.05
N TYR A 822 -12.95 15.00 -17.44
CA TYR A 822 -13.21 15.20 -16.01
C TYR A 822 -14.68 14.85 -15.65
N PRO A 823 -14.95 14.14 -14.53
CA PRO A 823 -14.02 13.71 -13.47
C PRO A 823 -13.32 12.37 -13.71
N ALA A 824 -13.66 11.64 -14.79
CA ALA A 824 -13.10 10.31 -15.06
C ALA A 824 -11.58 10.30 -15.26
N THR A 825 -10.95 11.44 -15.56
CA THR A 825 -9.48 11.61 -15.61
C THR A 825 -8.79 11.19 -14.30
N ALA A 826 -9.38 11.48 -13.14
CA ALA A 826 -8.80 11.12 -11.84
C ALA A 826 -8.95 9.62 -11.54
N ILE A 827 -10.05 9.02 -12.00
CA ILE A 827 -10.27 7.56 -11.96
C ILE A 827 -9.30 6.85 -12.91
N ALA A 828 -9.06 7.40 -14.10
CA ALA A 828 -8.08 6.89 -15.05
C ALA A 828 -6.65 6.93 -14.49
N LEU A 829 -6.28 7.99 -13.78
CA LEU A 829 -5.02 8.07 -13.04
C LEU A 829 -4.91 6.97 -11.99
N ASP A 830 -5.88 6.83 -11.07
CA ASP A 830 -5.82 5.81 -10.02
C ASP A 830 -5.82 4.37 -10.59
N VAL A 831 -6.57 4.10 -11.66
CA VAL A 831 -6.53 2.81 -12.37
C VAL A 831 -5.14 2.55 -12.96
N CYS A 832 -4.55 3.51 -13.68
CA CYS A 832 -3.23 3.31 -14.29
C CYS A 832 -2.12 3.18 -13.24
N THR A 833 -2.13 4.03 -12.21
CA THR A 833 -1.21 3.92 -11.06
C THR A 833 -1.36 2.56 -10.37
N SER A 834 -2.59 2.10 -10.10
CA SER A 834 -2.82 0.80 -9.45
C SER A 834 -2.37 -0.40 -10.30
N ILE A 835 -2.31 -0.26 -11.62
CA ILE A 835 -1.71 -1.29 -12.51
C ILE A 835 -0.18 -1.26 -12.43
N VAL A 836 0.44 -0.08 -12.39
CA VAL A 836 1.90 0.11 -12.32
C VAL A 836 2.47 -0.16 -10.91
N CYS A 837 1.66 -0.05 -9.86
CA CYS A 837 2.02 -0.38 -8.46
C CYS A 837 1.58 -1.78 -8.02
N ALA A 838 0.93 -2.56 -8.89
CA ALA A 838 0.50 -3.93 -8.57
C ALA A 838 1.71 -4.87 -8.37
N PRO A 839 1.70 -5.81 -7.42
CA PRO A 839 2.82 -6.73 -7.18
C PRO A 839 2.94 -7.77 -8.30
N SER A 840 3.87 -7.52 -9.23
CA SER A 840 4.24 -8.43 -10.32
C SER A 840 5.67 -8.12 -10.83
N PRO A 841 6.36 -9.03 -11.53
CA PRO A 841 7.70 -8.73 -12.07
C PRO A 841 7.68 -7.59 -13.12
N VAL A 842 6.57 -7.47 -13.87
CA VAL A 842 6.35 -6.41 -14.86
C VAL A 842 6.19 -5.03 -14.22
N SER A 843 5.72 -4.97 -12.97
CA SER A 843 5.62 -3.75 -12.16
C SER A 843 6.93 -2.97 -12.13
N GLN A 844 8.04 -3.65 -11.81
CA GLN A 844 9.37 -3.04 -11.74
C GLN A 844 9.85 -2.52 -13.10
N LEU A 845 9.55 -3.23 -14.21
CA LEU A 845 9.93 -2.81 -15.56
C LEU A 845 9.17 -1.55 -16.00
N LEU A 846 7.88 -1.45 -15.66
CA LEU A 846 7.06 -0.26 -15.91
C LEU A 846 7.54 0.93 -15.06
N GLN A 847 7.80 0.72 -13.77
CA GLN A 847 8.32 1.74 -12.86
C GLN A 847 9.69 2.27 -13.31
N GLN A 848 10.63 1.38 -13.66
CA GLN A 848 11.95 1.76 -14.18
C GLN A 848 11.84 2.54 -15.50
N HIS A 849 10.97 2.13 -16.43
CA HIS A 849 10.77 2.87 -17.67
C HIS A 849 10.18 4.27 -17.43
N LEU A 850 9.20 4.37 -16.53
CA LEU A 850 8.58 5.64 -16.12
C LEU A 850 9.61 6.59 -15.49
N ALA A 851 10.42 6.09 -14.55
CA ALA A 851 11.50 6.87 -13.93
C ALA A 851 12.58 7.31 -14.93
N LEU A 852 12.92 6.47 -15.91
CA LEU A 852 13.85 6.82 -16.99
C LEU A 852 13.28 7.93 -17.89
N GLU A 853 12.03 7.83 -18.34
CA GLU A 853 11.39 8.86 -19.17
C GLU A 853 11.28 10.20 -18.41
N MET A 854 11.00 10.15 -17.11
CA MET A 854 10.95 11.31 -16.23
C MET A 854 12.31 11.96 -15.98
N SER A 855 13.41 11.19 -16.00
CA SER A 855 14.76 11.73 -15.81
C SER A 855 15.22 12.64 -16.97
N ASP A 856 14.68 12.45 -18.18
CA ASP A 856 14.98 13.30 -19.32
C ASP A 856 14.13 14.59 -19.34
N SER A 857 14.60 15.55 -18.53
CA SER A 857 14.07 16.93 -18.49
C SER A 857 14.01 17.67 -19.84
N ARG A 858 14.69 17.20 -20.90
CA ARG A 858 14.57 17.79 -22.25
C ARG A 858 13.40 17.19 -23.01
N ASN A 859 13.30 15.85 -23.02
CA ASN A 859 12.16 15.13 -23.59
C ASN A 859 10.83 15.58 -22.94
N LEU A 860 10.81 15.85 -21.63
CA LEU A 860 9.65 16.45 -20.94
C LEU A 860 9.28 17.86 -21.43
N LEU A 861 10.24 18.65 -21.92
CA LEU A 861 10.00 20.01 -22.45
C LEU A 861 9.68 20.04 -23.95
N ASP A 862 10.04 18.98 -24.70
CA ASP A 862 9.71 18.81 -26.12
C ASP A 862 8.30 18.20 -26.33
N LYS A 863 7.75 17.49 -25.31
CA LYS A 863 6.37 16.98 -25.28
C LYS A 863 5.34 18.12 -25.17
N SER A 864 4.09 17.86 -25.57
CA SER A 864 3.01 18.83 -25.31
C SER A 864 2.69 18.92 -23.80
N VAL A 865 2.25 20.09 -23.33
CA VAL A 865 1.96 20.34 -21.90
C VAL A 865 0.99 19.30 -21.32
N GLY A 866 -0.04 18.90 -22.08
CA GLY A 866 -0.99 17.87 -21.67
C GLY A 866 -0.38 16.45 -21.58
N GLU A 867 0.59 16.12 -22.43
CA GLU A 867 1.33 14.85 -22.33
C GLU A 867 2.29 14.86 -21.15
N ALA A 868 3.04 15.95 -20.97
CA ALA A 868 3.97 16.13 -19.86
C ALA A 868 3.24 16.13 -18.50
N SER A 869 2.11 16.84 -18.38
CA SER A 869 1.31 16.86 -17.14
C SER A 869 0.72 15.47 -16.81
N VAL A 870 0.21 14.73 -17.79
CA VAL A 870 -0.32 13.37 -17.59
C VAL A 870 0.78 12.40 -17.16
N LEU A 871 1.96 12.46 -17.79
CA LEU A 871 3.13 11.65 -17.45
C LEU A 871 3.66 11.97 -16.04
N VAL A 872 3.80 13.26 -15.70
CA VAL A 872 4.21 13.73 -14.36
C VAL A 872 3.22 13.26 -13.30
N ARG A 873 1.91 13.34 -13.53
CA ARG A 873 0.88 12.87 -12.58
C ARG A 873 0.92 11.36 -12.39
N LEU A 874 1.16 10.57 -13.44
CA LEU A 874 1.32 9.11 -13.32
C LEU A 874 2.56 8.77 -12.49
N HIS A 875 3.70 9.40 -12.75
CA HIS A 875 4.93 9.20 -11.97
C HIS A 875 4.75 9.57 -10.50
N LEU A 876 4.27 10.79 -10.19
CA LEU A 876 4.04 11.21 -8.81
C LEU A 876 2.99 10.34 -8.09
N GLY A 877 1.99 9.85 -8.83
CA GLY A 877 1.03 8.87 -8.32
C GLY A 877 1.71 7.55 -7.93
N VAL A 878 2.58 7.02 -8.79
CA VAL A 878 3.35 5.80 -8.54
C VAL A 878 4.29 5.97 -7.36
N GLU A 879 5.12 7.02 -7.34
CA GLU A 879 6.02 7.33 -6.21
C GLU A 879 5.24 7.41 -4.89
N SER A 880 4.08 8.08 -4.86
CA SER A 880 3.27 8.24 -3.64
C SER A 880 2.73 6.93 -3.07
N GLN A 881 2.57 5.88 -3.89
CA GLN A 881 2.11 4.55 -3.46
C GLN A 881 3.27 3.60 -3.13
N LEU A 882 4.52 3.98 -3.43
CA LEU A 882 5.75 3.23 -3.16
C LEU A 882 6.53 3.76 -1.93
N VAL A 883 6.06 4.81 -1.26
CA VAL A 883 6.66 5.30 -0.02
C VAL A 883 6.42 4.30 1.12
N ASP A 884 7.48 3.60 1.53
CA ASP A 884 7.49 2.75 2.74
C ASP A 884 7.17 3.58 4.00
N HIS A 885 5.92 3.54 4.43
CA HIS A 885 5.50 4.06 5.74
C HIS A 885 5.85 3.01 6.80
N GLN A 886 6.77 3.36 7.72
CA GLN A 886 7.06 2.49 8.86
C GLN A 886 5.80 2.34 9.73
N LEU A 887 5.25 1.12 9.76
CA LEU A 887 4.08 0.77 10.56
C LEU A 887 4.45 0.81 12.06
N GLU A 888 4.10 1.90 12.74
CA GLU A 888 4.02 1.93 14.21
C GLU A 888 2.88 1.00 14.65
N MET A 889 3.20 -0.28 14.83
CA MET A 889 2.26 -1.29 15.29
C MET A 889 1.78 -0.95 16.72
N PRO A 890 0.46 -0.85 16.96
CA PRO A 890 -0.08 -0.67 18.30
C PRO A 890 0.40 -1.80 19.22
N LEU A 891 1.02 -1.45 20.35
CA LEU A 891 1.44 -2.41 21.36
C LEU A 891 0.23 -3.20 21.88
N PRO A 892 0.26 -4.55 21.87
CA PRO A 892 -0.85 -5.34 22.38
C PRO A 892 -1.07 -5.07 23.87
N LEU A 893 -2.24 -4.54 24.23
CA LEU A 893 -2.68 -4.52 25.62
C LEU A 893 -2.83 -5.98 26.10
N PRO A 894 -2.35 -6.32 27.31
CA PRO A 894 -2.39 -7.69 27.81
C PRO A 894 -3.84 -8.20 27.96
N PRO A 895 -4.08 -9.51 27.78
CA PRO A 895 -5.43 -10.08 27.81
C PRO A 895 -6.08 -9.93 29.19
N GLN A 896 -7.40 -9.67 29.22
CA GLN A 896 -8.18 -9.31 30.41
C GLN A 896 -8.11 -10.31 31.59
N GLN A 897 -7.59 -11.52 31.36
CA GLN A 897 -7.32 -12.50 32.43
C GLN A 897 -6.35 -11.96 33.50
N SER A 898 -5.41 -11.07 33.16
CA SER A 898 -4.55 -10.44 34.16
C SER A 898 -5.30 -9.47 35.07
N THR A 899 -6.40 -8.88 34.58
CA THR A 899 -7.25 -7.97 35.35
C THR A 899 -8.12 -8.73 36.36
N ASP A 900 -8.66 -9.89 35.97
CA ASP A 900 -9.39 -10.78 36.88
C ASP A 900 -8.49 -11.33 38.00
N GLN A 901 -7.23 -11.68 37.70
CA GLN A 901 -6.26 -12.10 38.71
C GLN A 901 -5.90 -10.96 39.67
N LEU A 902 -5.66 -9.74 39.17
CA LEU A 902 -5.45 -8.55 40.02
C LEU A 902 -6.67 -8.24 40.91
N MET A 903 -7.90 -8.47 40.43
CA MET A 903 -9.11 -8.31 41.24
C MET A 903 -9.25 -9.38 42.34
N GLN A 904 -8.73 -10.59 42.15
CA GLN A 904 -8.65 -11.60 43.21
C GLN A 904 -7.54 -11.27 44.23
N ASP A 905 -6.35 -10.87 43.78
CA ASP A 905 -5.23 -10.50 44.66
C ASP A 905 -5.53 -9.24 45.51
N LEU A 906 -6.40 -8.34 45.03
CA LEU A 906 -6.91 -7.19 45.80
C LEU A 906 -8.10 -7.52 46.72
N GLY A 907 -8.59 -8.76 46.74
CA GLY A 907 -9.56 -9.25 47.73
C GLY A 907 -10.97 -8.66 47.65
N LEU A 908 -11.36 -8.05 46.53
CA LEU A 908 -12.65 -7.33 46.39
C LEU A 908 -13.86 -8.25 46.15
N SER A 909 -13.68 -9.57 46.00
CA SER A 909 -14.75 -10.53 45.74
C SER A 909 -15.33 -11.16 47.04
N GLY A 910 -16.05 -10.36 47.82
CA GLY A 910 -16.84 -10.83 48.99
C GLY A 910 -18.35 -10.87 48.69
N SER A 911 -19.03 -11.97 48.97
CA SER A 911 -20.44 -12.19 48.58
C SER A 911 -21.44 -12.21 49.75
N ALA A 912 -22.69 -11.88 49.42
CA ALA A 912 -23.93 -12.07 50.17
C ALA A 912 -24.22 -11.16 51.40
N ILE A 913 -25.19 -10.26 51.20
CA ILE A 913 -26.50 -10.16 51.89
C ILE A 913 -27.49 -9.60 50.83
N GLY A 914 -28.81 -9.82 50.94
CA GLY A 914 -29.74 -9.36 49.91
C GLY A 914 -31.18 -9.12 50.37
N ALA A 915 -32.05 -8.84 49.38
CA ALA A 915 -33.48 -8.54 49.43
C ALA A 915 -33.91 -7.07 49.70
N ASP A 916 -35.10 -6.76 49.16
CA ASP A 916 -36.01 -5.60 49.31
C ASP A 916 -35.69 -4.19 48.74
N VAL A 917 -36.45 -3.87 47.67
CA VAL A 917 -37.35 -2.70 47.46
C VAL A 917 -36.88 -1.25 47.80
N GLY A 918 -36.94 -0.35 46.80
CA GLY A 918 -37.48 1.02 47.01
C GLY A 918 -36.77 2.25 46.43
N GLN A 919 -37.18 2.67 45.23
CA GLN A 919 -37.49 4.06 44.77
C GLN A 919 -36.80 5.35 45.33
N VAL A 920 -36.49 6.27 44.38
CA VAL A 920 -36.56 7.78 44.42
C VAL A 920 -35.33 8.63 44.83
N ASP A 921 -34.85 9.40 43.82
CA ASP A 921 -34.38 10.81 43.76
C ASP A 921 -33.40 11.47 44.77
N ASN A 922 -32.20 11.79 44.24
CA ASN A 922 -31.66 13.15 44.04
C ASN A 922 -31.61 14.21 45.18
N SER A 923 -30.43 14.82 45.42
CA SER A 923 -30.21 16.05 46.22
C SER A 923 -28.73 16.24 46.65
N ALA A 924 -28.00 17.26 46.16
CA ALA A 924 -26.56 17.48 46.42
C ALA A 924 -26.27 18.75 47.24
N GLN A 925 -25.24 18.73 48.09
CA GLN A 925 -24.59 19.93 48.66
C GLN A 925 -23.30 19.62 49.46
N ALA A 926 -22.15 20.11 48.97
CA ALA A 926 -20.97 20.48 49.77
C ALA A 926 -20.01 21.32 48.91
N LEU A 927 -19.44 22.38 49.48
CA LEU A 927 -18.41 23.24 48.88
C LEU A 927 -17.16 23.25 49.78
N GLN A 928 -16.07 23.85 49.28
CA GLN A 928 -14.88 24.31 50.02
C GLN A 928 -13.78 23.27 50.32
N MET A 929 -12.67 23.38 49.58
CA MET A 929 -11.27 23.61 50.04
C MET A 929 -10.45 24.00 48.79
N THR A 930 -10.06 25.27 48.59
CA THR A 930 -8.82 25.97 49.03
C THR A 930 -7.56 25.59 48.25
N ASP A 931 -6.89 26.61 47.66
CA ASP A 931 -5.80 26.47 46.66
C ASP A 931 -4.48 25.84 47.17
N ASP A 932 -4.24 25.82 48.49
CA ASP A 932 -2.93 25.46 49.04
C ASP A 932 -2.54 23.98 48.86
N ASP A 933 -3.51 23.07 48.72
CA ASP A 933 -3.24 21.63 48.57
C ASP A 933 -2.79 21.23 47.14
N LEU A 934 -3.06 22.06 46.13
CA LEU A 934 -2.75 21.74 44.73
C LEU A 934 -1.24 21.66 44.46
N HIS A 935 -0.43 22.33 45.28
CA HIS A 935 1.03 22.37 45.12
C HIS A 935 1.79 21.18 45.72
N ALA A 936 1.11 20.30 46.48
CA ALA A 936 1.75 19.15 47.16
C ALA A 936 1.66 17.82 46.37
N ALA A 937 0.82 17.73 45.35
CA ALA A 937 0.45 16.45 44.72
C ALA A 937 1.27 16.06 43.47
N LEU A 938 2.19 16.91 43.01
CA LEU A 938 2.94 16.69 41.75
C LEU A 938 4.28 15.93 41.91
N GLU A 939 4.71 15.59 43.12
CA GLU A 939 5.93 14.81 43.38
C GLU A 939 5.73 13.62 44.35
N GLN A 940 5.01 12.58 43.92
CA GLN A 940 5.31 11.19 44.32
C GLN A 940 4.63 10.13 43.42
N PRO A 941 5.27 8.96 43.18
CA PRO A 941 4.74 7.94 42.25
C PRO A 941 4.02 6.76 42.94
N MET A 942 3.26 6.00 42.13
CA MET A 942 2.94 4.54 42.21
C MET A 942 1.44 4.15 42.22
N ASN A 943 1.14 3.12 41.41
CA ASN A 943 0.11 2.08 41.54
C ASN A 943 -1.41 2.40 41.53
N LEU A 944 -2.02 2.25 40.35
CA LEU A 944 -3.00 1.19 40.02
C LEU A 944 -4.05 0.77 41.09
N ILE A 945 -5.32 1.21 40.95
CA ILE A 945 -6.51 0.42 40.51
C ILE A 945 -7.86 1.11 40.89
N SER A 946 -8.93 0.80 40.12
CA SER A 946 -10.34 1.24 40.25
C SER A 946 -11.08 0.58 41.44
N ALA A 947 -12.28 0.96 41.93
CA ALA A 947 -13.37 1.86 41.48
C ALA A 947 -14.07 2.48 42.75
N THR A 948 -15.28 3.07 42.81
CA THR A 948 -16.45 3.23 41.90
C THR A 948 -17.24 4.53 42.26
N ALA A 949 -18.45 4.71 41.71
CA ALA A 949 -19.31 5.91 41.82
C ALA A 949 -20.35 5.91 42.98
N GLN A 950 -20.86 7.11 43.30
CA GLN A 950 -22.29 7.41 43.55
C GLN A 950 -22.59 8.88 43.14
N ALA A 951 -23.86 9.30 43.03
CA ALA A 951 -24.26 10.31 42.03
C ALA A 951 -25.19 11.48 42.49
N LEU A 952 -24.95 12.66 41.89
CA LEU A 952 -25.90 13.72 41.42
C LEU A 952 -26.86 14.40 42.45
N PRO A 953 -27.39 15.64 42.22
CA PRO A 953 -27.81 16.22 40.91
C PRO A 953 -27.83 17.77 40.71
N GLY A 954 -28.10 18.15 39.46
CA GLY A 954 -29.09 19.13 38.97
C GLY A 954 -29.50 20.41 39.73
N ILE A 955 -29.34 21.55 39.04
CA ILE A 955 -30.43 22.45 38.56
C ILE A 955 -29.82 23.50 37.60
N GLU A 956 -30.45 23.78 36.46
CA GLU A 956 -30.08 24.88 35.53
C GLU A 956 -30.78 26.21 35.92
N PRO A 957 -30.35 27.40 35.43
CA PRO A 957 -30.81 27.84 34.10
C PRO A 957 -29.85 28.78 33.32
N GLY A 958 -30.14 28.98 32.02
CA GLY A 958 -30.05 30.33 31.42
C GLY A 958 -29.17 30.52 30.17
N ASN A 959 -29.74 30.28 28.99
CA ASN A 959 -29.18 30.79 27.73
C ASN A 959 -29.24 32.32 27.63
N VAL A 960 -28.28 32.92 26.93
CA VAL A 960 -28.44 34.24 26.28
C VAL A 960 -28.01 34.09 24.82
N HIS A 961 -28.84 34.58 23.89
CA HIS A 961 -28.71 34.35 22.45
C HIS A 961 -28.53 35.69 21.71
N LEU A 962 -27.50 35.79 20.86
CA LEU A 962 -27.24 36.86 19.88
C LEU A 962 -26.13 36.29 18.96
N GLU A 963 -26.37 35.78 17.75
CA GLU A 963 -27.05 36.34 16.58
C GLU A 963 -26.37 37.58 15.96
N GLN A 964 -26.17 37.51 14.63
CA GLN A 964 -25.82 38.57 13.67
C GLN A 964 -24.44 39.24 13.76
N ALA A 965 -23.56 38.88 12.80
CA ALA A 965 -23.18 39.81 11.72
C ALA A 965 -22.55 39.04 10.52
N GLN A 966 -23.26 39.04 9.38
CA GLN A 966 -22.60 38.96 8.07
C GLN A 966 -22.18 40.38 7.64
N ASP A 967 -21.31 40.47 6.63
CA ASP A 967 -20.81 41.67 5.92
C ASP A 967 -19.37 42.12 6.23
N PHE A 968 -18.36 41.49 5.60
CA PHE A 968 -17.10 42.18 5.27
C PHE A 968 -16.25 41.57 4.12
N PHE A 969 -16.86 40.95 3.10
CA PHE A 969 -16.13 40.56 1.87
C PHE A 969 -16.90 40.96 0.61
N GLY A 970 -16.75 42.23 0.23
CA GLY A 970 -17.49 42.85 -0.88
C GLY A 970 -16.69 43.87 -1.67
N GLU A 971 -15.46 43.55 -2.11
CA GLU A 971 -14.82 44.21 -3.26
C GLU A 971 -13.66 43.37 -3.85
N LEU A 972 -13.40 43.52 -5.15
CA LEU A 972 -12.45 42.77 -6.03
C LEU A 972 -12.99 41.52 -6.76
N GLY A 973 -14.16 41.63 -7.40
CA GLY A 973 -14.61 40.70 -8.46
C GLY A 973 -14.53 41.35 -9.85
N MET A 974 -13.99 40.66 -10.85
CA MET A 974 -14.00 41.12 -12.25
C MET A 974 -15.29 40.72 -12.98
N ASN A 975 -15.69 41.51 -13.99
CA ASN A 975 -16.83 41.21 -14.85
C ASN A 975 -16.65 39.90 -15.63
N ILE A 976 -17.64 39.01 -15.54
CA ILE A 976 -18.11 38.19 -16.66
C ILE A 976 -19.64 38.29 -16.69
N GLU A 977 -20.20 38.51 -17.87
CA GLU A 977 -21.62 38.82 -18.06
C GLU A 977 -22.50 37.55 -18.03
N GLN A 978 -23.68 37.63 -17.41
CA GLN A 978 -24.73 36.61 -17.57
C GLN A 978 -25.80 37.10 -18.55
N GLN A 979 -26.12 36.28 -19.55
CA GLN A 979 -27.23 36.53 -20.47
C GLN A 979 -28.57 36.13 -19.83
N ALA A 980 -29.59 36.98 -20.00
CA ALA A 980 -30.92 36.76 -19.43
C ALA A 980 -31.98 36.52 -20.52
N LEU A 981 -32.92 35.60 -20.25
CA LEU A 981 -34.23 35.53 -20.90
C LEU A 981 -35.33 35.23 -19.85
N PRO A 982 -36.61 35.61 -20.07
CA PRO A 982 -37.51 35.96 -18.96
C PRO A 982 -38.67 34.99 -18.68
N LEU A 983 -39.30 35.18 -17.52
CA LEU A 983 -40.56 34.55 -17.08
C LEU A 983 -41.81 35.16 -17.73
N GLN A 984 -42.77 34.32 -18.14
CA GLN A 984 -44.23 34.55 -18.28
C GLN A 984 -44.90 33.24 -18.77
N GLN A 985 -46.15 32.85 -18.46
CA GLN A 985 -47.11 33.29 -17.42
C GLN A 985 -48.28 32.26 -17.30
N MET A 986 -49.20 32.49 -16.36
CA MET A 986 -50.58 31.95 -16.27
C MET A 986 -50.83 30.51 -15.74
N ALA A 987 -51.93 30.44 -14.98
CA ALA A 987 -52.71 29.28 -14.50
C ALA A 987 -54.20 29.52 -14.94
N PRO A 988 -55.28 28.81 -14.51
CA PRO A 988 -55.39 27.80 -13.45
C PRO A 988 -56.42 26.64 -13.70
N GLN A 989 -56.76 25.93 -12.62
CA GLN A 989 -58.05 25.22 -12.33
C GLN A 989 -58.42 23.90 -13.07
N ASN A 990 -58.30 22.77 -12.33
CA ASN A 990 -59.43 21.98 -11.77
C ASN A 990 -58.86 20.72 -11.07
N SER A 991 -58.89 20.56 -9.74
CA SER A 991 -60.03 20.30 -8.83
C SER A 991 -60.53 18.83 -8.81
N ALA A 992 -60.19 18.06 -7.76
CA ALA A 992 -61.17 17.33 -6.92
C ALA A 992 -60.52 16.45 -5.81
N MET A 993 -60.92 16.74 -4.56
CA MET A 993 -61.08 15.80 -3.42
C MET A 993 -59.85 15.08 -2.80
N SER A 994 -60.06 14.65 -1.55
CA SER A 994 -59.02 14.37 -0.53
C SER A 994 -59.63 13.65 0.68
N MET A 995 -58.85 12.80 1.38
CA MET A 995 -59.17 12.22 2.72
C MET A 995 -60.42 11.30 2.72
N ASP A 996 -60.71 10.39 3.66
CA ASP A 996 -60.06 9.79 4.86
C ASP A 996 -60.49 8.28 4.84
N GLY A 997 -60.09 7.34 5.71
CA GLY A 997 -59.24 7.33 6.91
C GLY A 997 -59.57 6.08 7.79
N GLN A 998 -58.65 5.70 8.69
CA GLN A 998 -58.80 4.88 9.92
C GLN A 998 -60.00 3.92 10.12
N SER A 999 -59.71 2.63 10.38
CA SER A 999 -60.09 1.92 11.64
C SER A 999 -59.30 0.60 11.79
N ALA A 1000 -59.46 -0.10 12.91
CA ALA A 1000 -58.69 -1.30 13.28
C ALA A 1000 -59.58 -2.51 13.66
N ASP A 1001 -58.91 -3.58 14.13
CA ASP A 1001 -59.37 -4.68 14.99
C ASP A 1001 -59.96 -5.99 14.38
N ASP A 1002 -59.35 -7.10 14.84
CA ASP A 1002 -59.85 -8.46 15.15
C ASP A 1002 -60.24 -9.52 14.07
N ASP A 1003 -60.44 -10.75 14.59
CA ASP A 1003 -60.63 -12.09 13.98
C ASP A 1003 -59.41 -12.68 13.23
N ILE A 1004 -58.66 -13.70 13.71
CA ILE A 1004 -58.85 -14.83 14.65
C ILE A 1004 -59.68 -16.02 14.12
N PHE A 1005 -58.97 -17.15 13.91
CA PHE A 1005 -59.43 -18.53 13.66
C PHE A 1005 -60.34 -18.87 12.45
N ALA A 1006 -59.69 -19.23 11.34
CA ALA A 1006 -60.04 -20.42 10.54
C ALA A 1006 -58.76 -20.96 9.84
N GLY A 1007 -58.56 -22.25 9.59
CA GLY A 1007 -59.36 -23.43 9.98
C GLY A 1007 -59.48 -24.45 8.84
N LEU A 1008 -58.99 -25.68 9.08
CA LEU A 1008 -59.02 -26.87 8.20
C LEU A 1008 -58.09 -26.83 6.96
N ASP A 1009 -57.52 -27.90 6.40
CA ASP A 1009 -57.14 -29.29 6.77
C ASP A 1009 -57.13 -30.15 5.47
N MET A 1010 -56.36 -31.24 5.46
CA MET A 1010 -56.32 -32.35 4.49
C MET A 1010 -55.89 -32.16 3.02
N GLY A 1011 -55.08 -33.13 2.56
CA GLY A 1011 -54.70 -33.37 1.15
C GLY A 1011 -53.20 -33.14 0.88
N GLY A 1012 -52.34 -34.14 0.65
CA GLY A 1012 -52.54 -35.59 0.55
C GLY A 1012 -52.06 -36.11 -0.81
N GLY A 1013 -50.84 -36.67 -0.87
CA GLY A 1013 -50.25 -37.20 -2.10
C GLY A 1013 -49.03 -38.08 -1.79
N MET A 1014 -49.06 -39.32 -2.26
CA MET A 1014 -48.07 -40.37 -2.01
C MET A 1014 -47.43 -40.81 -3.35
N GLY A 1015 -46.15 -41.19 -3.33
CA GLY A 1015 -45.38 -41.73 -4.46
C GLY A 1015 -43.89 -41.42 -4.24
N ASP A 1016 -43.07 -42.38 -3.80
CA ASP A 1016 -42.45 -43.44 -4.64
C ASP A 1016 -41.62 -42.82 -5.79
N LEU A 1017 -40.29 -42.80 -5.67
CA LEU A 1017 -39.37 -43.93 -5.93
C LEU A 1017 -39.33 -44.33 -7.41
N VAL A 1018 -38.22 -44.02 -8.08
CA VAL A 1018 -37.36 -44.98 -8.81
C VAL A 1018 -36.08 -44.28 -9.29
N GLU A 1019 -35.01 -45.06 -9.46
CA GLU A 1019 -33.71 -44.64 -9.99
C GLU A 1019 -33.76 -44.43 -11.53
N ASP A 1020 -32.82 -43.68 -12.10
CA ASP A 1020 -31.99 -44.17 -13.23
C ASP A 1020 -31.00 -43.10 -13.74
N ASP A 1021 -29.72 -43.46 -13.71
CA ASP A 1021 -28.72 -43.42 -14.79
C ASP A 1021 -28.57 -42.25 -15.81
N PHE A 1022 -27.29 -41.93 -16.06
CA PHE A 1022 -26.62 -41.47 -17.30
C PHE A 1022 -27.45 -40.76 -18.41
N ASN A 1023 -26.94 -39.70 -19.04
CA ASN A 1023 -25.65 -39.69 -19.72
C ASN A 1023 -25.18 -38.28 -20.16
N PHE A 1024 -23.95 -38.18 -20.68
CA PHE A 1024 -23.39 -36.98 -21.31
C PHE A 1024 -24.07 -36.57 -22.63
N GLY A 1025 -23.98 -35.27 -22.92
CA GLY A 1025 -24.11 -34.65 -24.26
C GLY A 1025 -23.08 -33.54 -24.41
#